data_AF-A0A9D8S0W1-F1
#
_entry.id   AF-A0A9D8S0W1-F1
#
_cell.length_a   1.000
_cell.length_b   1.000
_cell.length_c   1.000
_cell.angle_alpha   90.00
_cell.angle_beta   90.00
_cell.angle_gamma   90.00
#
_symmetry.space_group_name_H-M   'P 1'
#
loop_
_entity.id
_entity.type
_entity.pdbx_description
1 polymer ?
#
loop_
_entity_poly.entity_id
_entity_poly.type
_entity_poly.pdbx_seq_one_letter_code
_entity_poly.pdbx_strand_id
1 'polypeptide(L)'
;MLKEYGKNPVKKGEVIFTVGEALSQIGIVLSGKVIMQGDCIKMMRTQGSYLALNELGQETYSATYTALEDSVVYVLPVQGEATLKNIIGKNADYRAIMISSQFRTAVELYRIKLSLNERTERIYAFAQRSYEEYKNMCRAFGFPVMGIEELEDLSPYESAQDIDENKVTYYEEGAKIPLPANKTYFSYSEEMVSIQVHEIMEFVAVLREDCTAAAEYIKSLLDALCLRPRINLYEYMYNKAQEIKKKDDVPIELHMFMNGIIEETGFQYKELQSQSANMPDLDMEQLRSKLDSLASGKISNGEQKSKEEKEADIKRDLESLKGSMEQILRYGALSDEDNKTLRVNVEHLVHAPDRMSIEDDVKKAKKAITPLVFKLYLACYRRIKEGLIEPPKAVELFMNFGMLDERLLDAEHLEFLCGIEPEVNEGPCKVVTMMEWLDLIYEGKREPSKSEFDEDYVENLRSLKKQGEITEKEQKVLLNNMDKRVEYEIMNMQMSNSRTVYGQPSSYMPILYKEAIFGYLDKILVTKKKINESVKKLLKLDYSVFYREVIYSNNDLKIINETVMKNVYPDVILFPLFGNNASMWQEVGGKNKGTPGRFCFPIMTSSNIDDLMIKMFGRFRWELCRCIQGMAWNDVKVKSLTSEYMDYIQFYRKNRDLSDEARDKIKLQIQKARNNSREIFLMDYEAWIKNEANGAMKMNKVAREIVATYCPLEKGIRTRLNAQRPYEVAQARSIRNAQKKKQEFELKIKAIQKVTPDVPDEIMNTYNFYADM
;
A
#
# COMPACT_ATOMS: atom_id res chain seq x y z
N MET A 1 21.26 35.68 30.32
CA MET A 1 21.38 35.35 31.76
C MET A 1 21.14 36.59 32.59
N LEU A 2 20.26 36.48 33.57
CA LEU A 2 19.90 37.58 34.48
C LEU A 2 20.98 37.76 35.55
N LYS A 3 21.05 38.96 36.14
CA LYS A 3 22.02 39.29 37.18
C LYS A 3 21.69 38.51 38.46
N GLU A 4 22.60 37.63 38.86
CA GLU A 4 22.50 36.86 40.10
C GLU A 4 22.48 37.77 41.33
N TYR A 5 21.71 37.36 42.33
CA TYR A 5 21.54 38.11 43.58
C TYR A 5 21.16 39.58 43.36
N GLY A 6 20.34 39.83 42.33
CA GLY A 6 19.92 41.17 41.92
C GLY A 6 18.46 41.22 41.49
N LYS A 7 17.89 42.44 41.52
CA LYS A 7 16.57 42.72 40.95
C LYS A 7 16.73 42.95 39.45
N ASN A 8 16.05 42.14 38.65
CA ASN A 8 16.10 42.22 37.20
C ASN A 8 14.74 42.73 36.69
N PRO A 9 14.67 43.93 36.08
CA PRO A 9 13.46 44.34 35.36
C PRO A 9 13.35 43.53 34.07
N VAL A 10 12.18 42.95 33.83
CA VAL A 10 11.86 42.10 32.68
C VAL A 10 10.63 42.69 31.99
N LYS A 11 10.73 43.00 30.70
CA LYS A 11 9.62 43.62 29.96
C LYS A 11 8.54 42.59 29.63
N LYS A 12 7.31 43.06 29.42
CA LYS A 12 6.24 42.22 28.86
C LYS A 12 6.72 41.48 27.60
N GLY A 13 6.51 40.16 27.58
CA GLY A 13 6.87 39.27 26.47
C GLY A 13 8.31 38.73 26.52
N GLU A 14 9.14 39.20 27.45
CA GLU A 14 10.52 38.73 27.58
C GLU A 14 10.57 37.36 28.30
N VAL A 15 11.35 36.44 27.72
CA VAL A 15 11.58 35.09 28.26
C VAL A 15 12.66 35.15 29.34
N ILE A 16 12.32 34.64 30.52
CA ILE A 16 13.17 34.59 31.71
C ILE A 16 14.04 33.32 31.70
N PHE A 17 13.40 32.17 31.50
CA PHE A 17 14.03 30.85 31.38
C PHE A 17 13.38 30.10 30.22
N THR A 18 14.16 29.35 29.45
CA THR A 18 13.69 28.62 28.27
C THR A 18 13.74 27.12 28.52
N VAL A 19 12.69 26.40 28.12
CA VAL A 19 12.68 24.93 28.13
C VAL A 19 13.90 24.35 27.40
N GLY A 20 14.52 23.31 27.95
CA GLY A 20 15.71 22.63 27.41
C GLY A 20 17.04 23.32 27.69
N GLU A 21 17.06 24.56 28.19
CA GLU A 21 18.32 25.19 28.64
C GLU A 21 18.77 24.63 29.99
N ALA A 22 20.08 24.65 30.24
CA ALA A 22 20.66 24.16 31.50
C ALA A 22 20.10 24.92 32.72
N LEU A 23 19.64 24.17 33.73
CA LEU A 23 19.09 24.70 34.97
C LEU A 23 20.20 25.34 35.82
N SER A 24 20.45 26.63 35.59
CA SER A 24 21.52 27.40 36.22
C SER A 24 21.01 28.42 37.25
N GLN A 25 19.74 28.81 37.16
CA GLN A 25 19.15 29.89 37.94
C GLN A 25 17.70 29.55 38.35
N ILE A 26 17.25 30.09 39.47
CA ILE A 26 15.84 30.12 39.86
C ILE A 26 15.42 31.56 40.17
N GLY A 27 14.13 31.84 40.10
CA GLY A 27 13.60 33.21 40.22
C GLY A 27 12.62 33.39 41.36
N ILE A 28 12.47 34.63 41.84
CA ILE A 28 11.36 35.07 42.69
C ILE A 28 10.71 36.28 42.03
N VAL A 29 9.40 36.23 41.83
CA VAL A 29 8.64 37.36 41.27
C VAL A 29 8.43 38.40 42.38
N LEU A 30 9.13 39.54 42.30
CA LEU A 30 9.01 40.62 43.27
C LEU A 30 7.84 41.56 42.95
N SER A 31 7.51 41.72 41.67
CA SER A 31 6.35 42.46 41.17
C SER A 31 6.03 42.00 39.76
N GLY A 32 4.76 42.09 39.35
CA GLY A 32 4.29 41.65 38.05
C GLY A 32 3.80 40.20 38.02
N LYS A 33 3.70 39.63 36.81
CA LYS A 33 3.21 38.27 36.55
C LYS A 33 4.06 37.58 35.50
N VAL A 34 4.41 36.34 35.79
CA VAL A 34 5.16 35.46 34.89
C VAL A 34 4.31 34.25 34.58
N ILE A 35 4.25 33.84 33.31
CA ILE A 35 3.61 32.59 32.92
C ILE A 35 4.66 31.49 32.83
N MET A 36 4.37 30.35 33.42
CA MET A 36 5.11 29.11 33.25
C MET A 36 4.36 28.27 32.21
N GLN A 37 5.02 27.97 31.10
CA GLN A 37 4.48 27.14 30.02
C GLN A 37 5.32 25.88 29.89
N GLY A 38 4.81 24.77 30.44
CA GLY A 38 5.34 23.42 30.18
C GLY A 38 4.68 22.82 28.94
N ASP A 39 4.93 21.52 28.71
CA ASP A 39 4.40 20.82 27.53
C ASP A 39 2.88 20.62 27.60
N CYS A 40 2.35 20.23 28.76
CA CYS A 40 0.90 19.99 28.98
C CYS A 40 0.27 20.90 30.04
N ILE A 41 1.06 21.77 30.69
CA ILE A 41 0.64 22.51 31.88
C ILE A 41 1.03 23.98 31.75
N LYS A 42 0.08 24.87 32.05
CA LYS A 42 0.28 26.31 32.06
C LYS A 42 -0.14 26.90 33.39
N MET A 43 0.76 27.63 34.05
CA MET A 43 0.50 28.19 35.38
C MET A 43 0.90 29.66 35.45
N MET A 44 0.18 30.44 36.26
CA MET A 44 0.47 31.86 36.48
C MET A 44 1.25 32.06 37.77
N ARG A 45 2.43 32.65 37.67
CA ARG A 45 3.30 33.00 38.80
C ARG A 45 3.18 34.49 39.11
N THR A 46 2.42 34.79 40.16
CA THR A 46 2.19 36.16 40.66
C THR A 46 3.31 36.63 41.58
N GLN A 47 3.22 37.87 42.07
CA GLN A 47 4.09 38.38 43.13
C GLN A 47 4.22 37.40 44.31
N GLY A 48 5.46 37.20 44.76
CA GLY A 48 5.81 36.29 45.85
C GLY A 48 5.81 34.81 45.43
N SER A 49 5.89 34.50 44.14
CA SER A 49 6.06 33.13 43.65
C SER A 49 7.52 32.85 43.27
N TYR A 50 7.97 31.63 43.58
CA TYR A 50 9.22 31.09 43.05
C TYR A 50 9.01 30.57 41.62
N LEU A 51 10.05 30.70 40.80
CA LEU A 51 10.16 30.18 39.43
C LEU A 51 11.21 29.07 39.42
N ALA A 52 10.95 27.95 38.73
CA ALA A 52 11.84 26.80 38.59
C ALA A 52 12.30 26.12 39.89
N LEU A 53 11.65 26.40 41.03
CA LEU A 53 12.00 25.76 42.31
C LEU A 53 11.69 24.25 42.33
N ASN A 54 10.57 23.84 41.72
CA ASN A 54 10.17 22.43 41.60
C ASN A 54 10.95 21.66 40.52
N GLU A 55 11.92 22.31 39.88
CA GLU A 55 12.77 21.72 38.85
C GLU A 55 14.18 21.44 39.40
N LEU A 56 14.47 21.83 40.65
CA LEU A 56 15.73 21.51 41.31
C LEU A 56 15.95 19.98 41.32
N GLY A 57 17.11 19.55 40.84
CA GLY A 57 17.46 18.14 40.62
C GLY A 57 17.36 17.71 39.16
N GLN A 58 16.74 18.50 38.28
CA GLN A 58 16.76 18.29 36.83
C GLN A 58 17.98 18.95 36.18
N GLU A 59 18.43 18.43 35.04
CA GLU A 59 19.56 19.00 34.28
C GLU A 59 19.17 20.28 33.50
N THR A 60 17.91 20.36 33.06
CA THR A 60 17.40 21.44 32.20
C THR A 60 16.06 21.96 32.69
N TYR A 61 15.71 23.19 32.30
CA TYR A 61 14.36 23.69 32.52
C TYR A 61 13.36 22.89 31.68
N SER A 62 12.25 22.55 32.29
CA SER A 62 11.18 21.76 31.71
C SER A 62 9.95 22.60 31.32
N ALA A 63 10.03 23.91 31.52
CA ALA A 63 9.04 24.89 31.10
C ALA A 63 9.70 26.21 30.69
N THR A 64 9.04 26.95 29.81
CA THR A 64 9.43 28.31 29.43
C THR A 64 8.71 29.31 30.33
N TYR A 65 9.46 30.26 30.89
CA TYR A 65 8.96 31.28 31.81
C TYR A 65 8.96 32.64 31.11
N THR A 66 7.79 33.25 30.89
CA THR A 66 7.66 34.51 30.15
C THR A 66 6.94 35.57 30.96
N ALA A 67 7.43 36.81 30.95
CA ALA A 67 6.75 37.91 31.63
C ALA A 67 5.46 38.31 30.89
N LEU A 68 4.31 38.28 31.57
CA LEU A 68 3.01 38.69 31.00
C LEU A 68 2.80 40.21 31.04
N GLU A 69 3.49 40.88 31.94
CA GLU A 69 3.54 42.32 32.14
C GLU A 69 4.94 42.72 32.60
N ASP A 70 5.24 44.02 32.61
CA ASP A 70 6.51 44.51 33.12
C ASP A 70 6.70 44.04 34.57
N SER A 71 7.72 43.20 34.77
CA SER A 71 7.92 42.42 35.99
C SER A 71 9.31 42.66 36.57
N VAL A 72 9.48 42.40 37.86
CA VAL A 72 10.79 42.41 38.52
C VAL A 72 11.05 41.03 39.09
N VAL A 73 12.09 40.37 38.59
CA VAL A 73 12.48 39.02 39.01
C VAL A 73 13.80 39.08 39.77
N TYR A 74 13.81 38.50 40.97
CA TYR A 74 15.02 38.31 41.75
C TYR A 74 15.60 36.92 41.48
N VAL A 75 16.86 36.85 41.05
CA VAL A 75 17.46 35.61 40.55
C VAL A 75 18.49 35.05 41.52
N LEU A 76 18.44 33.73 41.74
CA LEU A 76 19.32 32.97 42.62
C LEU A 76 20.02 31.88 41.78
N PRO A 77 21.35 31.71 41.90
CA PRO A 77 22.05 30.65 41.18
C PRO A 77 21.74 29.27 41.77
N VAL A 78 21.73 28.26 40.90
CA VAL A 78 21.62 26.84 41.27
C VAL A 78 23.03 26.30 41.54
N GLN A 79 23.21 25.69 42.71
CA GLN A 79 24.48 25.17 43.23
C GLN A 79 24.34 23.68 43.63
N GLY A 80 23.65 22.89 42.81
CA GLY A 80 23.37 21.47 43.08
C GLY A 80 22.52 21.26 44.33
N GLU A 81 22.77 20.18 45.07
CA GLU A 81 22.02 19.79 46.28
C GLU A 81 22.05 20.87 47.38
N ALA A 82 23.08 21.72 47.41
CA ALA A 82 23.20 22.79 48.40
C ALA A 82 22.25 23.98 48.14
N THR A 83 21.61 24.06 46.97
CA THR A 83 20.80 25.23 46.55
C THR A 83 19.70 25.54 47.55
N LEU A 84 18.89 24.54 47.91
CA LEU A 84 17.74 24.75 48.79
C LEU A 84 18.18 25.18 50.19
N LYS A 85 19.18 24.47 50.75
CA LYS A 85 19.78 24.79 52.06
C LYS A 85 20.32 26.21 52.10
N ASN A 86 21.01 26.65 51.04
CA ASN A 86 21.58 27.99 50.94
C ASN A 86 20.51 29.09 50.85
N ILE A 87 19.35 28.81 50.24
CA ILE A 87 18.25 29.78 50.17
C ILE A 87 17.53 29.87 51.51
N ILE A 88 17.26 28.72 52.14
CA ILE A 88 16.59 28.63 53.45
C ILE A 88 17.43 29.34 54.53
N GLY A 89 18.75 29.15 54.53
CA GLY A 89 19.66 29.75 55.51
C GLY A 89 19.91 31.26 55.35
N LYS A 90 19.42 31.90 54.28
CA LYS A 90 19.71 33.32 54.00
C LYS A 90 18.90 34.30 54.82
N ASN A 91 17.56 34.21 54.78
CA ASN A 91 16.67 35.04 55.60
C ASN A 91 15.27 34.43 55.72
N ALA A 92 14.50 34.93 56.69
CA ALA A 92 13.12 34.48 56.94
C ALA A 92 12.15 34.87 55.81
N ASP A 93 12.44 35.90 55.02
CA ASP A 93 11.60 36.30 53.88
C ASP A 93 11.61 35.25 52.76
N TYR A 94 12.77 34.71 52.40
CA TYR A 94 12.88 33.64 51.41
C TYR A 94 12.14 32.39 51.88
N ARG A 95 12.27 32.00 53.15
CA ARG A 95 11.53 30.87 53.73
C ARG A 95 10.02 31.06 53.62
N ALA A 96 9.52 32.23 54.00
CA ALA A 96 8.10 32.56 53.95
C ALA A 96 7.53 32.53 52.53
N ILE A 97 8.24 33.15 51.59
CA ILE A 97 7.86 33.20 50.16
C ILE A 97 7.91 31.79 49.57
N MET A 98 8.92 31.00 49.92
CA MET A 98 9.11 29.63 49.41
C MET A 98 7.94 28.73 49.80
N ILE A 99 7.61 28.66 51.09
CA ILE A 99 6.47 27.86 51.56
C ILE A 99 5.14 28.36 50.96
N SER A 100 4.91 29.68 50.98
CA SER A 100 3.67 30.26 50.45
C SER A 100 3.54 30.03 48.94
N SER A 101 4.66 30.01 48.20
CA SER A 101 4.68 29.67 46.78
C SER A 101 4.42 28.19 46.54
N GLN A 102 4.95 27.31 47.39
CA GLN A 102 4.81 25.86 47.25
C GLN A 102 3.38 25.39 47.53
N PHE A 103 2.75 25.87 48.62
CA PHE A 103 1.33 25.57 48.88
C PHE A 103 0.44 26.01 47.71
N ARG A 104 0.62 27.23 47.20
CA ARG A 104 -0.14 27.73 46.04
C ARG A 104 0.10 26.87 44.79
N THR A 105 1.33 26.41 44.58
CA THR A 105 1.67 25.58 43.42
C THR A 105 1.01 24.20 43.49
N ALA A 106 1.04 23.54 44.65
CA ALA A 106 0.37 22.26 44.86
C ALA A 106 -1.15 22.37 44.62
N VAL A 107 -1.79 23.41 45.16
CA VAL A 107 -3.24 23.64 45.00
C VAL A 107 -3.62 23.94 43.56
N GLU A 108 -2.87 24.82 42.88
CA GLU A 108 -3.13 25.15 41.47
C GLU A 108 -2.96 23.93 40.57
N LEU A 109 -1.91 23.14 40.78
CA LEU A 109 -1.65 21.93 39.99
C LEU A 109 -2.69 20.84 40.25
N TYR A 110 -3.14 20.66 41.49
CA TYR A 110 -4.22 19.73 41.82
C TYR A 110 -5.55 20.13 41.16
N ARG A 111 -5.85 21.43 41.04
CA ARG A 111 -7.03 21.89 40.29
C ARG A 111 -6.95 21.57 38.80
N ILE A 112 -5.76 21.69 38.21
CA ILE A 112 -5.52 21.29 36.81
C ILE A 112 -5.74 19.78 36.67
N LYS A 113 -5.21 18.97 37.60
CA LYS A 113 -5.45 17.51 37.64
C LYS A 113 -6.95 17.19 37.65
N LEU A 114 -7.72 17.78 38.58
CA LEU A 114 -9.17 17.54 38.66
C LEU A 114 -9.88 17.87 37.34
N SER A 115 -9.53 19.00 36.73
CA SER A 115 -10.11 19.38 35.44
C SER A 115 -9.73 18.40 34.32
N LEU A 116 -8.51 17.86 34.32
CA LEU A 116 -8.08 16.85 33.34
C LEU A 116 -8.78 15.52 33.57
N ASN A 117 -8.98 15.10 34.83
CA ASN A 117 -9.68 13.86 35.16
C ASN A 117 -11.16 13.88 34.75
N GLU A 118 -11.87 14.98 35.00
CA GLU A 118 -13.24 15.14 34.49
C GLU A 118 -13.30 15.04 32.96
N ARG A 119 -12.24 15.49 32.28
CA ARG A 119 -12.13 15.43 30.82
C ARG A 119 -11.78 14.04 30.32
N THR A 120 -10.87 13.31 30.96
CA THR A 120 -10.54 11.92 30.61
C THR A 120 -11.79 11.05 30.73
N GLU A 121 -12.57 11.19 31.80
CA GLU A 121 -13.85 10.48 31.97
C GLU A 121 -14.86 10.84 30.87
N ARG A 122 -15.01 12.13 30.58
CA ARG A 122 -15.95 12.62 29.56
C ARG A 122 -15.59 12.12 28.15
N ILE A 123 -14.33 12.27 27.75
CA ILE A 123 -13.89 11.86 26.40
C ILE A 123 -13.89 10.34 26.27
N TYR A 124 -13.55 9.59 27.33
CA TYR A 124 -13.67 8.13 27.36
C TYR A 124 -15.13 7.69 27.12
N ALA A 125 -16.07 8.24 27.91
CA ALA A 125 -17.49 7.91 27.78
C ALA A 125 -18.08 8.32 26.43
N PHE A 126 -17.56 9.39 25.81
CA PHE A 126 -17.95 9.80 24.46
C PHE A 126 -17.36 8.86 23.40
N ALA A 127 -16.06 8.55 23.47
CA ALA A 127 -15.36 7.69 22.53
C ALA A 127 -15.94 6.27 22.51
N GLN A 128 -16.21 5.70 23.69
CA GLN A 128 -16.84 4.37 23.82
C GLN A 128 -18.21 4.33 23.14
N ARG A 129 -19.10 5.28 23.47
CA ARG A 129 -20.44 5.37 22.87
C ARG A 129 -20.38 5.62 21.38
N SER A 130 -19.52 6.54 20.95
CA SER A 130 -19.38 6.90 19.53
C SER A 130 -18.86 5.72 18.70
N TYR A 131 -17.94 4.93 19.24
CA TYR A 131 -17.40 3.77 18.55
C TYR A 131 -18.42 2.63 18.42
N GLU A 132 -19.25 2.41 19.44
CA GLU A 132 -20.38 1.48 19.36
C GLU A 132 -21.44 1.95 18.36
N GLU A 133 -21.82 3.23 18.39
CA GLU A 133 -22.79 3.82 17.47
C GLU A 133 -22.30 3.74 16.02
N TYR A 134 -21.01 4.04 15.80
CA TYR A 134 -20.31 3.85 14.54
C TYR A 134 -20.41 2.41 14.03
N LYS A 135 -20.04 1.41 14.85
CA LYS A 135 -20.13 -0.01 14.48
C LYS A 135 -21.57 -0.39 14.11
N ASN A 136 -22.56 0.15 14.81
CA ASN A 136 -23.98 -0.09 14.51
C ASN A 136 -24.42 0.58 13.19
N MET A 137 -23.98 1.81 12.93
CA MET A 137 -24.25 2.50 11.66
C MET A 137 -23.61 1.77 10.47
N CYS A 138 -22.35 1.34 10.58
CA CYS A 138 -21.70 0.54 9.54
C CYS A 138 -22.52 -0.72 9.22
N ARG A 139 -22.99 -1.45 10.25
CA ARG A 139 -23.86 -2.62 10.05
C ARG A 139 -25.20 -2.25 9.40
N ALA A 140 -25.82 -1.14 9.81
CA ALA A 140 -27.10 -0.69 9.28
C ALA A 140 -27.02 -0.29 7.80
N PHE A 141 -25.94 0.39 7.41
CA PHE A 141 -25.72 0.85 6.03
C PHE A 141 -24.97 -0.16 5.15
N GLY A 142 -24.50 -1.28 5.72
CA GLY A 142 -23.75 -2.31 5.00
C GLY A 142 -22.32 -1.89 4.65
N PHE A 143 -21.72 -0.98 5.42
CA PHE A 143 -20.33 -0.59 5.28
C PHE A 143 -19.41 -1.50 6.14
N PRO A 144 -18.18 -1.77 5.66
CA PRO A 144 -17.15 -2.34 6.51
C PRO A 144 -16.89 -1.43 7.73
N VAL A 145 -16.35 -2.02 8.79
CA VAL A 145 -15.88 -1.30 9.97
C VAL A 145 -14.38 -1.09 9.84
N MET A 146 -13.91 0.14 9.63
CA MET A 146 -12.53 0.50 9.91
C MET A 146 -12.24 0.31 11.41
N GLY A 147 -11.27 -0.55 11.74
CA GLY A 147 -10.80 -0.73 13.11
C GLY A 147 -9.83 0.38 13.51
N ILE A 148 -10.08 1.06 14.62
CA ILE A 148 -9.21 2.11 15.17
C ILE A 148 -8.62 1.61 16.48
N GLU A 149 -7.29 1.53 16.57
CA GLU A 149 -6.56 0.88 17.66
C GLU A 149 -6.99 1.35 19.05
N GLU A 150 -6.95 2.67 19.23
CA GLU A 150 -7.23 3.34 20.50
C GLU A 150 -8.67 3.13 20.96
N LEU A 151 -9.59 2.82 20.02
CA LEU A 151 -11.00 2.63 20.30
C LEU A 151 -11.37 1.14 20.47
N GLU A 152 -10.61 0.22 19.87
CA GLU A 152 -10.77 -1.23 20.12
C GLU A 152 -10.24 -1.61 21.51
N ASP A 153 -9.07 -1.10 21.88
CA ASP A 153 -8.41 -1.40 23.16
C ASP A 153 -8.68 -0.31 24.22
N LEU A 154 -9.85 0.35 24.12
CA LEU A 154 -10.21 1.50 24.95
C LEU A 154 -10.41 1.10 26.43
N SER A 155 -9.56 1.61 27.30
CA SER A 155 -9.68 1.48 28.76
C SER A 155 -9.89 2.84 29.43
N PRO A 156 -10.56 2.90 30.60
CA PRO A 156 -10.62 4.13 31.38
C PRO A 156 -9.21 4.58 31.79
N TYR A 157 -9.02 5.88 31.94
CA TYR A 157 -7.76 6.43 32.45
C TYR A 157 -7.60 6.07 33.92
N GLU A 158 -6.47 5.43 34.26
CA GLU A 158 -6.05 5.18 35.63
C GLU A 158 -4.88 6.10 35.96
N SER A 159 -4.94 6.74 37.14
CA SER A 159 -3.89 7.64 37.61
C SER A 159 -2.56 6.89 37.70
N ALA A 160 -1.49 7.50 37.19
CA ALA A 160 -0.19 6.84 37.08
C ALA A 160 0.47 6.60 38.45
N GLN A 161 0.01 7.29 39.50
CA GLN A 161 0.63 7.35 40.80
C GLN A 161 -0.42 7.36 41.93
N ASP A 162 -0.06 6.83 43.10
CA ASP A 162 -0.91 6.90 44.30
C ASP A 162 -0.82 8.30 44.94
N ILE A 163 -1.84 9.12 44.70
CA ILE A 163 -1.91 10.50 45.21
C ILE A 163 -2.69 10.51 46.52
N ASP A 164 -2.01 10.85 47.61
CA ASP A 164 -2.66 11.03 48.91
C ASP A 164 -3.52 12.32 48.93
N GLU A 165 -4.79 12.17 48.56
CA GLU A 165 -5.74 13.28 48.48
C GLU A 165 -5.99 13.97 49.83
N ASN A 166 -5.69 13.31 50.96
CA ASN A 166 -5.82 13.92 52.28
C ASN A 166 -4.84 15.09 52.46
N LYS A 167 -3.67 15.03 51.81
CA LYS A 167 -2.66 16.12 51.86
C LYS A 167 -3.11 17.37 51.11
N VAL A 168 -4.01 17.25 50.14
CA VAL A 168 -4.52 18.39 49.37
C VAL A 168 -5.22 19.38 50.29
N THR A 169 -6.11 18.90 51.16
CA THR A 169 -6.85 19.75 52.10
C THR A 169 -5.90 20.54 52.99
N TYR A 170 -4.80 19.92 53.43
CA TYR A 170 -3.75 20.59 54.18
C TYR A 170 -3.07 21.70 53.36
N TYR A 171 -2.72 21.44 52.11
CA TYR A 171 -2.09 22.44 51.23
C TYR A 171 -3.05 23.58 50.84
N GLU A 172 -4.35 23.33 50.73
CA GLU A 172 -5.37 24.35 50.50
C GLU A 172 -5.49 25.33 51.68
N GLU A 173 -5.50 24.82 52.91
CA GLU A 173 -5.46 25.66 54.10
C GLU A 173 -4.11 26.40 54.22
N GLY A 174 -3.01 25.71 53.93
CA GLY A 174 -1.66 26.31 53.88
C GLY A 174 -1.55 27.48 52.91
N ALA A 175 -2.19 27.39 51.74
CA ALA A 175 -2.20 28.44 50.73
C ALA A 175 -2.98 29.71 51.15
N LYS A 176 -3.87 29.60 52.15
CA LYS A 176 -4.65 30.73 52.70
C LYS A 176 -3.87 31.50 53.77
N ILE A 177 -2.76 30.96 54.29
CA ILE A 177 -1.98 31.59 55.35
C ILE A 177 -1.31 32.87 54.82
N PRO A 178 -1.52 34.04 55.46
CA PRO A 178 -0.87 35.28 55.05
C PRO A 178 0.66 35.21 55.16
N LEU A 179 1.36 35.83 54.21
CA LEU A 179 2.83 35.84 54.16
C LEU A 179 3.50 36.28 55.49
N PRO A 180 3.00 37.30 56.25
CA PRO A 180 3.58 37.66 57.55
C PRO A 180 3.46 36.55 58.62
N ALA A 181 2.39 35.75 58.58
CA ALA A 181 2.19 34.64 59.50
C ALA A 181 3.16 33.50 59.16
N ASN A 182 3.28 33.15 57.87
CA ASN A 182 4.29 32.20 57.40
C ASN A 182 5.70 32.66 57.75
N LYS A 183 6.01 33.95 57.59
CA LYS A 183 7.31 34.52 57.98
C LYS A 183 7.61 34.34 59.46
N THR A 184 6.63 34.62 60.31
CA THR A 184 6.77 34.46 61.76
C THR A 184 7.01 32.99 62.10
N TYR A 185 6.16 32.07 61.63
CA TYR A 185 6.22 30.65 61.96
C TYR A 185 7.48 29.97 61.42
N PHE A 186 7.82 30.18 60.15
CA PHE A 186 8.98 29.56 59.51
C PHE A 186 10.29 30.31 59.76
N SER A 187 10.28 31.38 60.57
CA SER A 187 11.51 31.99 61.05
C SER A 187 12.22 31.15 62.12
N TYR A 188 11.49 30.30 62.86
CA TYR A 188 11.98 29.56 64.03
C TYR A 188 12.88 28.37 63.72
N SER A 189 12.71 27.69 62.57
CA SER A 189 13.50 26.50 62.22
C SER A 189 13.69 26.38 60.71
N GLU A 190 14.96 26.31 60.29
CA GLU A 190 15.35 26.05 58.90
C GLU A 190 15.05 24.60 58.49
N GLU A 191 15.23 23.66 59.41
CA GLU A 191 14.98 22.23 59.18
C GLU A 191 13.51 21.97 58.89
N MET A 192 12.60 22.60 59.63
CA MET A 192 11.16 22.47 59.40
C MET A 192 10.76 22.97 58.00
N VAL A 193 11.37 24.06 57.54
CA VAL A 193 11.13 24.58 56.18
C VAL A 193 11.68 23.62 55.15
N SER A 194 12.89 23.10 55.37
CA SER A 194 13.51 22.13 54.47
C SER A 194 12.59 20.92 54.27
N ILE A 195 12.17 20.27 55.35
CA ILE A 195 11.28 19.10 55.28
C ILE A 195 9.97 19.45 54.56
N GLN A 196 9.30 20.53 54.97
CA GLN A 196 8.00 20.91 54.40
C GLN A 196 8.09 21.22 52.90
N VAL A 197 9.19 21.86 52.45
CA VAL A 197 9.39 22.18 51.03
C VAL A 197 9.64 20.90 50.23
N HIS A 198 10.49 19.98 50.71
CA HIS A 198 10.73 18.71 50.03
C HIS A 198 9.45 17.88 49.90
N GLU A 199 8.65 17.77 50.97
CA GLU A 199 7.36 17.06 50.92
C GLU A 199 6.41 17.63 49.86
N ILE A 200 6.32 18.96 49.76
CA ILE A 200 5.47 19.60 48.75
C ILE A 200 6.08 19.43 47.34
N MET A 201 7.40 19.50 47.20
CA MET A 201 8.08 19.27 45.92
C MET A 201 7.83 17.86 45.39
N GLU A 202 7.93 16.83 46.24
CA GLU A 202 7.60 15.44 45.89
C GLU A 202 6.13 15.31 45.46
N PHE A 203 5.21 15.89 46.23
CA PHE A 203 3.78 15.87 45.88
C PHE A 203 3.50 16.58 44.54
N VAL A 204 4.13 17.74 44.30
CA VAL A 204 4.01 18.48 43.04
C VAL A 204 4.57 17.70 41.86
N ALA A 205 5.68 16.97 42.05
CA ALA A 205 6.24 16.13 41.00
C ALA A 205 5.27 15.01 40.58
N VAL A 206 4.66 14.34 41.56
CA VAL A 206 3.65 13.30 41.33
C VAL A 206 2.43 13.86 40.58
N LEU A 207 1.88 15.00 41.05
CA LEU A 207 0.75 15.64 40.37
C LEU A 207 1.06 16.03 38.93
N ARG A 208 2.28 16.48 38.65
CA ARG A 208 2.71 16.90 37.32
C ARG A 208 2.80 15.73 36.36
N GLU A 209 3.34 14.60 36.81
CA GLU A 209 3.42 13.37 36.03
C GLU A 209 2.01 12.88 35.66
N ASP A 210 1.10 12.85 36.63
CA ASP A 210 -0.30 12.46 36.42
C ASP A 210 -1.03 13.39 35.43
N CYS A 211 -0.88 14.71 35.58
CA CYS A 211 -1.45 15.68 34.62
C CYS A 211 -0.92 15.46 33.19
N THR A 212 0.35 15.09 33.05
CA THR A 212 0.96 14.82 31.74
C THR A 212 0.35 13.57 31.11
N ALA A 213 0.27 12.48 31.88
CA ALA A 213 -0.35 11.23 31.43
C ALA A 213 -1.84 11.40 31.06
N ALA A 214 -2.60 12.16 31.85
CA ALA A 214 -4.00 12.46 31.57
C ALA A 214 -4.15 13.28 30.27
N ALA A 215 -3.31 14.29 30.06
CA ALA A 215 -3.34 15.10 28.83
C ALA A 215 -2.97 14.28 27.59
N GLU A 216 -1.97 13.40 27.68
CA GLU A 216 -1.59 12.47 26.60
C GLU A 216 -2.70 11.48 26.26
N TYR A 217 -3.42 10.97 27.28
CA TYR A 217 -4.59 10.11 27.09
C TYR A 217 -5.73 10.84 26.35
N ILE A 218 -6.03 12.09 26.72
CA ILE A 218 -7.04 12.87 25.98
C ILE A 218 -6.58 13.08 24.53
N LYS A 219 -5.30 13.39 24.31
CA LYS A 219 -4.74 13.61 22.97
C LYS A 219 -4.83 12.36 22.09
N SER A 220 -4.52 11.17 22.62
CA SER A 220 -4.61 9.92 21.85
C SER A 220 -6.04 9.62 21.38
N LEU A 221 -7.04 9.94 22.21
CA LEU A 221 -8.45 9.80 21.82
C LEU A 221 -8.89 10.86 20.82
N LEU A 222 -8.39 12.10 20.91
CA LEU A 222 -8.63 13.11 19.87
C LEU A 222 -8.00 12.72 18.53
N ASP A 223 -6.83 12.08 18.54
CA ASP A 223 -6.21 11.49 17.34
C ASP A 223 -7.12 10.46 16.69
N ALA A 224 -7.66 9.52 17.47
CA ALA A 224 -8.57 8.49 16.99
C ALA A 224 -9.90 9.04 16.44
N LEU A 225 -10.42 10.12 17.05
CA LEU A 225 -11.70 10.72 16.65
C LEU A 225 -11.58 11.61 15.41
N CYS A 226 -10.57 12.50 15.35
CA CYS A 226 -10.48 13.55 14.33
C CYS A 226 -9.06 13.92 13.88
N LEU A 227 -8.04 13.88 14.75
CA LEU A 227 -6.74 14.50 14.42
C LEU A 227 -5.84 13.60 13.56
N ARG A 228 -5.99 12.27 13.60
CA ARG A 228 -5.15 11.35 12.81
C ARG A 228 -5.50 11.42 11.33
N PRO A 229 -4.53 11.63 10.42
CA PRO A 229 -4.80 11.66 8.98
C PRO A 229 -5.39 10.34 8.45
N ARG A 230 -6.54 10.41 7.76
CA ARG A 230 -7.32 9.32 7.14
C ARG A 230 -7.83 8.19 8.05
N ILE A 231 -7.09 7.82 9.08
CA ILE A 231 -7.41 6.75 10.01
C ILE A 231 -8.03 7.38 11.27
N ASN A 232 -9.15 8.08 11.09
CA ASN A 232 -9.94 8.60 12.20
C ASN A 232 -11.44 8.41 11.92
N LEU A 233 -12.21 8.43 13.00
CA LEU A 233 -13.64 8.14 12.96
C LEU A 233 -14.42 9.13 12.09
N TYR A 234 -14.10 10.43 12.19
CA TYR A 234 -14.78 11.49 11.46
C TYR A 234 -14.59 11.40 9.94
N GLU A 235 -13.35 11.32 9.47
CA GLU A 235 -13.02 11.27 8.03
C GLU A 235 -13.57 10.01 7.38
N TYR A 236 -13.53 8.88 8.09
CA TYR A 236 -14.11 7.64 7.59
C TYR A 236 -15.61 7.80 7.35
N MET A 237 -16.34 8.30 8.35
CA MET A 237 -17.79 8.51 8.22
C MET A 237 -18.14 9.59 7.22
N TYR A 238 -17.32 10.64 7.09
CA TYR A 238 -17.48 11.65 6.04
C TYR A 238 -17.40 11.03 4.64
N ASN A 239 -16.39 10.20 4.37
CA ASN A 239 -16.24 9.54 3.08
C ASN A 239 -17.43 8.62 2.77
N LYS A 240 -17.90 7.85 3.76
CA LYS A 240 -19.11 7.01 3.60
C LYS A 240 -20.39 7.84 3.42
N ALA A 241 -20.51 8.97 4.11
CA ALA A 241 -21.61 9.91 3.90
C ALA A 241 -21.61 10.47 2.47
N GLN A 242 -20.44 10.77 1.89
CA GLN A 242 -20.32 11.15 0.49
C GLN A 242 -20.73 10.03 -0.48
N GLU A 243 -20.40 8.77 -0.18
CA GLU A 243 -20.86 7.61 -0.96
C GLU A 243 -22.38 7.45 -0.92
N ILE A 244 -23.02 7.66 0.24
CA ILE A 244 -24.48 7.68 0.38
C ILE A 244 -25.06 8.84 -0.43
N LYS A 245 -24.52 10.05 -0.26
CA LYS A 245 -24.99 11.27 -0.92
C LYS A 245 -25.05 11.16 -2.45
N LYS A 246 -24.18 10.34 -3.06
CA LYS A 246 -24.20 10.05 -4.50
C LYS A 246 -25.43 9.28 -4.96
N LYS A 247 -26.10 8.56 -4.05
CA LYS A 247 -27.24 7.67 -4.33
C LYS A 247 -28.55 8.19 -3.72
N ASP A 248 -28.49 8.74 -2.52
CA ASP A 248 -29.65 9.17 -1.72
C ASP A 248 -29.24 10.29 -0.74
N ASP A 249 -30.19 10.93 -0.07
CA ASP A 249 -29.89 11.94 0.95
C ASP A 249 -29.18 11.32 2.16
N VAL A 250 -28.29 12.10 2.79
CA VAL A 250 -27.54 11.65 3.97
C VAL A 250 -28.50 11.55 5.17
N PRO A 251 -28.57 10.40 5.86
CA PRO A 251 -29.42 10.24 7.05
C PRO A 251 -29.10 11.26 8.14
N ILE A 252 -30.15 11.74 8.82
CA ILE A 252 -30.02 12.76 9.88
C ILE A 252 -29.16 12.23 11.02
N GLU A 253 -29.29 10.94 11.35
CA GLU A 253 -28.51 10.28 12.40
C GLU A 253 -27.01 10.35 12.11
N LEU A 254 -26.61 10.12 10.86
CA LEU A 254 -25.20 10.20 10.45
C LEU A 254 -24.66 11.63 10.54
N HIS A 255 -25.47 12.62 10.14
CA HIS A 255 -25.11 14.03 10.28
C HIS A 255 -25.00 14.45 11.76
N MET A 256 -25.93 14.01 12.62
CA MET A 256 -25.90 14.28 14.07
C MET A 256 -24.69 13.65 14.73
N PHE A 257 -24.36 12.41 14.37
CA PHE A 257 -23.18 11.70 14.86
C PHE A 257 -21.89 12.47 14.53
N MET A 258 -21.72 12.85 13.27
CA MET A 258 -20.55 13.63 12.83
C MET A 258 -20.46 14.99 13.52
N ASN A 259 -21.59 15.69 13.68
CA ASN A 259 -21.62 16.95 14.43
C ASN A 259 -21.22 16.74 15.90
N GLY A 260 -21.68 15.66 16.52
CA GLY A 260 -21.31 15.30 17.89
C GLY A 260 -19.80 15.12 18.06
N ILE A 261 -19.15 14.45 17.10
CA ILE A 261 -17.69 14.31 17.10
C ILE A 261 -17.01 15.68 17.00
N ILE A 262 -17.46 16.58 16.11
CA ILE A 262 -16.91 17.93 15.97
C ILE A 262 -17.06 18.71 17.29
N GLU A 263 -18.24 18.68 17.91
CA GLU A 263 -18.52 19.42 19.13
C GLU A 263 -17.66 18.94 20.30
N GLU A 264 -17.57 17.62 20.52
CA GLU A 264 -16.76 17.08 21.60
C GLU A 264 -15.26 17.32 21.35
N THR A 265 -14.78 17.08 20.12
CA THR A 265 -13.39 17.38 19.74
C THR A 265 -13.05 18.84 19.98
N GLY A 266 -13.92 19.77 19.55
CA GLY A 266 -13.74 21.20 19.76
C GLY A 266 -13.71 21.60 21.23
N PHE A 267 -14.56 20.97 22.06
CA PHE A 267 -14.61 21.22 23.51
C PHE A 267 -13.32 20.76 24.23
N GLN A 268 -12.79 19.61 23.86
CA GLN A 268 -11.58 19.05 24.48
C GLN A 268 -10.32 19.74 23.96
N TYR A 269 -10.24 19.97 22.65
CA TYR A 269 -9.11 20.62 21.98
C TYR A 269 -8.87 22.03 22.50
N LYS A 270 -9.93 22.84 22.69
CA LYS A 270 -9.81 24.21 23.18
C LYS A 270 -9.12 24.31 24.54
N GLU A 271 -9.38 23.37 25.44
CA GLU A 271 -8.74 23.35 26.76
C GLU A 271 -7.30 22.89 26.66
N LEU A 272 -7.05 21.78 25.95
CA LEU A 272 -5.68 21.26 25.77
C LEU A 272 -4.79 22.29 25.09
N GLN A 273 -5.28 23.00 24.08
CA GLN A 273 -4.56 24.11 23.44
C GLN A 273 -4.29 25.27 24.41
N SER A 274 -5.17 25.50 25.38
CA SER A 274 -4.95 26.54 26.39
C SER A 274 -3.82 26.18 27.36
N GLN A 275 -3.61 24.88 27.62
CA GLN A 275 -2.65 24.34 28.59
C GLN A 275 -1.31 23.93 27.95
N SER A 276 -1.34 23.45 26.70
CA SER A 276 -0.20 22.90 25.97
C SER A 276 0.33 23.86 24.90
N ALA A 277 1.65 23.92 24.76
CA ALA A 277 2.31 24.73 23.74
C ALA A 277 2.40 24.05 22.35
N ASN A 278 2.31 22.71 22.31
CA ASN A 278 2.63 21.89 21.14
C ASN A 278 1.42 21.06 20.63
N MET A 279 0.21 21.61 20.71
CA MET A 279 -0.96 20.95 20.15
C MET A 279 -0.94 21.01 18.61
N PRO A 280 -1.21 19.89 17.91
CA PRO A 280 -1.37 19.90 16.46
C PRO A 280 -2.47 20.87 16.03
N ASP A 281 -2.29 21.62 14.94
CA ASP A 281 -3.34 22.51 14.42
C ASP A 281 -4.58 21.70 14.00
N LEU A 282 -5.75 22.10 14.51
CA LEU A 282 -7.04 21.53 14.15
C LEU A 282 -7.89 22.57 13.43
N ASP A 283 -8.12 22.37 12.13
CA ASP A 283 -8.99 23.23 11.34
C ASP A 283 -10.48 22.87 11.56
N MET A 284 -11.05 23.43 12.62
CA MET A 284 -12.46 23.28 12.96
C MET A 284 -13.40 23.86 11.89
N GLU A 285 -12.97 24.86 11.12
CA GLU A 285 -13.77 25.42 10.02
C GLU A 285 -13.82 24.45 8.85
N GLN A 286 -12.71 23.79 8.52
CA GLN A 286 -12.67 22.74 7.51
C GLN A 286 -13.58 21.57 7.89
N LEU A 287 -13.56 21.10 9.14
CA LEU A 287 -14.45 20.02 9.58
C LEU A 287 -15.93 20.43 9.44
N ARG A 288 -16.30 21.63 9.90
CA ARG A 288 -17.67 22.14 9.77
C ARG A 288 -18.09 22.31 8.32
N SER A 289 -17.24 22.89 7.49
CA SER A 289 -17.53 23.08 6.06
C SER A 289 -17.73 21.76 5.32
N LYS A 290 -16.97 20.72 5.66
CA LYS A 290 -17.19 19.35 5.16
C LYS A 290 -18.59 18.86 5.54
N LEU A 291 -19.00 18.99 6.79
CA LEU A 291 -20.32 18.56 7.23
C LEU A 291 -21.45 19.37 6.55
N ASP A 292 -21.31 20.69 6.45
CA ASP A 292 -22.26 21.58 5.77
C ASP A 292 -22.37 21.26 4.27
N SER A 293 -21.26 20.82 3.65
CA SER A 293 -21.25 20.36 2.26
C SER A 293 -22.10 19.11 2.05
N LEU A 294 -22.31 18.28 3.09
CA LEU A 294 -23.21 17.14 3.04
C LEU A 294 -24.68 17.56 3.13
N ALA A 295 -25.00 18.63 3.87
CA ALA A 295 -26.37 19.16 4.00
C ALA A 295 -26.81 20.02 2.81
N SER A 296 -25.91 20.78 2.19
CA SER A 296 -26.24 21.59 1.01
C SER A 296 -26.35 20.70 -0.23
N GLY A 297 -27.46 20.79 -0.98
CA GLY A 297 -27.73 19.96 -2.18
C GLY A 297 -26.73 20.11 -3.35
N LYS A 298 -25.58 20.76 -3.16
CA LYS A 298 -24.46 20.77 -4.10
C LYS A 298 -23.65 19.50 -3.91
N ILE A 299 -24.02 18.45 -4.65
CA ILE A 299 -23.05 17.45 -5.04
C ILE A 299 -22.16 18.13 -6.09
N SER A 300 -20.87 18.31 -5.81
CA SER A 300 -19.89 18.55 -6.87
C SER A 300 -19.81 17.29 -7.74
N ASN A 301 -20.78 17.16 -8.64
CA ASN A 301 -20.82 16.08 -9.63
C ASN A 301 -19.59 16.21 -10.53
N GLY A 302 -18.62 15.32 -10.34
CA GLY A 302 -17.61 15.02 -11.35
C GLY A 302 -16.59 16.13 -11.64
N GLU A 303 -16.33 17.06 -10.71
CA GLU A 303 -15.09 17.83 -10.82
C GLU A 303 -13.93 16.86 -10.56
N GLN A 304 -13.02 16.76 -11.53
CA GLN A 304 -11.67 16.27 -11.26
C GLN A 304 -11.20 17.01 -10.01
N LYS A 305 -10.94 16.29 -8.91
CA LYS A 305 -10.37 16.86 -7.69
C LYS A 305 -9.34 17.90 -8.09
N SER A 306 -9.46 19.10 -7.52
CA SER A 306 -8.52 20.17 -7.85
C SER A 306 -7.10 19.67 -7.58
N LYS A 307 -6.10 20.24 -8.27
CA LYS A 307 -4.72 19.81 -8.08
C LYS A 307 -4.30 19.89 -6.59
N GLU A 308 -4.77 20.93 -5.90
CA GLU A 308 -4.56 21.16 -4.48
C GLU A 308 -5.25 20.10 -3.61
N GLU A 309 -6.47 19.68 -3.95
CA GLU A 309 -7.17 18.60 -3.24
C GLU A 309 -6.47 17.25 -3.40
N LYS A 310 -5.94 16.95 -4.60
CA LYS A 310 -5.17 15.72 -4.83
C LYS A 310 -3.86 15.72 -4.07
N GLU A 311 -3.13 16.83 -4.07
CA GLU A 311 -1.89 16.98 -3.31
C GLU A 311 -2.15 16.84 -1.79
N ALA A 312 -3.24 17.44 -1.27
CA ALA A 312 -3.65 17.27 0.12
C ALA A 312 -4.04 15.82 0.46
N ASP A 313 -4.74 15.13 -0.44
CA ASP A 313 -5.09 13.72 -0.28
C ASP A 313 -3.85 12.84 -0.21
N ILE A 314 -2.90 13.03 -1.12
CA ILE A 314 -1.63 12.29 -1.14
C ILE A 314 -0.85 12.54 0.15
N LYS A 315 -0.80 13.78 0.64
CA LYS A 315 -0.15 14.11 1.91
C LYS A 315 -0.78 13.37 3.09
N ARG A 316 -2.11 13.33 3.17
CA ARG A 316 -2.82 12.57 4.21
C ARG A 316 -2.58 11.05 4.10
N ASP A 317 -2.47 10.53 2.87
CA ASP A 317 -2.08 9.14 2.64
C ASP A 317 -0.69 8.85 3.19
N LEU A 318 0.30 9.69 2.85
CA LEU A 318 1.67 9.54 3.31
C LEU A 318 1.78 9.53 4.84
N GLU A 319 1.07 10.43 5.51
CA GLU A 319 1.04 10.50 6.97
C GLU A 319 0.43 9.22 7.59
N SER A 320 -0.54 8.60 6.91
CA SER A 320 -1.17 7.35 7.35
C SER A 320 -0.30 6.10 7.17
N LEU A 321 0.79 6.18 6.39
CA LEU A 321 1.68 5.03 6.14
C LEU A 321 2.67 4.75 7.27
N LYS A 322 2.70 5.56 8.34
CA LYS A 322 3.58 5.32 9.47
C LYS A 322 3.24 3.99 10.15
N GLY A 323 4.23 3.11 10.29
CA GLY A 323 4.05 1.77 10.83
C GLY A 323 3.29 0.83 9.89
N SER A 324 3.49 0.95 8.57
CA SER A 324 2.76 0.18 7.55
C SER A 324 2.83 -1.33 7.79
N MET A 325 4.00 -1.83 8.20
CA MET A 325 4.16 -3.27 8.44
C MET A 325 3.24 -3.77 9.56
N GLU A 326 3.12 -3.03 10.65
CA GLU A 326 2.23 -3.39 11.77
C GLU A 326 0.76 -3.28 11.36
N GLN A 327 0.40 -2.26 10.59
CA GLN A 327 -0.95 -2.13 10.05
C GLN A 327 -1.34 -3.35 9.18
N ILE A 328 -0.43 -3.81 8.31
CA ILE A 328 -0.66 -4.96 7.44
C ILE A 328 -0.72 -6.27 8.24
N LEU A 329 0.21 -6.48 9.18
CA LEU A 329 0.25 -7.68 10.01
C LEU A 329 -1.02 -7.82 10.85
N ARG A 330 -1.48 -6.71 11.46
CA ARG A 330 -2.71 -6.66 12.25
C ARG A 330 -3.93 -6.97 11.40
N TYR A 331 -4.01 -6.39 10.20
CA TYR A 331 -5.12 -6.63 9.28
C TYR A 331 -5.16 -8.09 8.82
N GLY A 332 -4.01 -8.64 8.42
CA GLY A 332 -3.89 -10.03 7.97
C GLY A 332 -4.12 -11.08 9.05
N ALA A 333 -3.85 -10.76 10.32
CA ALA A 333 -4.04 -11.66 11.47
C ALA A 333 -3.34 -13.04 11.31
N LEU A 334 -2.04 -13.03 10.99
CA LEU A 334 -1.20 -14.24 11.01
C LEU A 334 -0.87 -14.70 12.44
N SER A 335 -0.26 -15.89 12.58
CA SER A 335 0.20 -16.39 13.87
C SER A 335 1.33 -15.52 14.45
N ASP A 336 1.42 -15.44 15.78
CA ASP A 336 2.44 -14.65 16.47
C ASP A 336 3.87 -15.05 16.09
N GLU A 337 4.10 -16.35 15.85
CA GLU A 337 5.39 -16.88 15.41
C GLU A 337 5.75 -16.42 13.98
N ASP A 338 4.79 -16.49 13.04
CA ASP A 338 4.99 -16.02 11.67
C ASP A 338 5.21 -14.48 11.66
N ASN A 339 4.43 -13.73 12.46
CA ASN A 339 4.57 -12.28 12.62
C ASN A 339 5.96 -11.90 13.18
N LYS A 340 6.41 -12.59 14.23
CA LYS A 340 7.73 -12.36 14.83
C LYS A 340 8.85 -12.67 13.85
N THR A 341 8.73 -13.78 13.10
CA THR A 341 9.73 -14.16 12.09
C THR A 341 9.80 -13.12 10.97
N LEU A 342 8.65 -12.64 10.49
CA LEU A 342 8.61 -11.60 9.47
C LEU A 342 9.24 -10.29 9.98
N ARG A 343 8.87 -9.84 11.18
CA ARG A 343 9.44 -8.65 11.84
C ARG A 343 10.96 -8.68 11.89
N VAL A 344 11.53 -9.76 12.44
CA VAL A 344 12.98 -9.89 12.62
C VAL A 344 13.72 -9.82 11.28
N ASN A 345 13.21 -10.52 10.25
CA ASN A 345 13.89 -10.56 8.95
C ASN A 345 13.71 -9.26 8.15
N VAL A 346 12.54 -8.60 8.24
CA VAL A 346 12.33 -7.29 7.59
C VAL A 346 13.16 -6.21 8.27
N GLU A 347 13.24 -6.21 9.61
CA GLU A 347 14.06 -5.25 10.35
C GLU A 347 15.55 -5.38 9.99
N HIS A 348 16.04 -6.61 9.81
CA HIS A 348 17.38 -6.86 9.30
C HIS A 348 17.58 -6.26 7.90
N LEU A 349 16.60 -6.36 7.00
CA LEU A 349 16.66 -5.76 5.67
C LEU A 349 16.57 -4.22 5.70
N VAL A 350 15.80 -3.64 6.63
CA VAL A 350 15.74 -2.18 6.82
C VAL A 350 17.13 -1.64 7.18
N HIS A 351 17.91 -2.37 7.96
CA HIS A 351 19.26 -1.98 8.38
C HIS A 351 20.39 -2.47 7.46
N ALA A 352 20.08 -3.33 6.48
CA ALA A 352 21.10 -3.89 5.59
C ALA A 352 21.71 -2.79 4.69
N PRO A 353 23.05 -2.74 4.58
CA PRO A 353 23.72 -1.75 3.72
C PRO A 353 23.51 -2.04 2.23
N ASP A 354 23.46 -3.31 1.84
CA ASP A 354 23.14 -3.76 0.49
C ASP A 354 22.04 -4.83 0.52
N ARG A 355 20.81 -4.41 0.24
CA ARG A 355 19.63 -5.30 0.16
C ARG A 355 19.65 -6.19 -1.08
N MET A 356 20.46 -5.85 -2.08
CA MET A 356 20.69 -6.65 -3.30
C MET A 356 21.75 -7.73 -3.11
N SER A 357 22.45 -7.71 -1.97
CA SER A 357 23.51 -8.65 -1.65
C SER A 357 23.08 -10.12 -1.81
N ILE A 358 24.03 -10.92 -2.28
CA ILE A 358 23.94 -12.38 -2.41
C ILE A 358 24.62 -13.06 -1.20
N GLU A 359 25.08 -12.28 -0.22
CA GLU A 359 25.63 -12.79 1.04
C GLU A 359 24.62 -13.68 1.78
N ASP A 360 25.16 -14.59 2.58
CA ASP A 360 24.39 -15.69 3.17
C ASP A 360 23.30 -15.21 4.13
N ASP A 361 23.48 -14.08 4.81
CA ASP A 361 22.51 -13.52 5.77
C ASP A 361 21.31 -12.86 5.08
N VAL A 362 21.54 -11.95 4.12
CA VAL A 362 20.48 -11.30 3.32
C VAL A 362 19.70 -12.35 2.52
N LYS A 363 20.40 -13.36 1.98
CA LYS A 363 19.77 -14.47 1.26
C LYS A 363 18.94 -15.37 2.18
N LYS A 364 19.38 -15.62 3.42
CA LYS A 364 18.60 -16.34 4.43
C LYS A 364 17.33 -15.56 4.79
N ALA A 365 17.44 -14.24 5.00
CA ALA A 365 16.30 -13.38 5.27
C ALA A 365 15.28 -13.41 4.12
N LYS A 366 15.72 -13.22 2.87
CA LYS A 366 14.88 -13.34 1.66
C LYS A 366 14.11 -14.66 1.61
N LYS A 367 14.81 -15.77 1.90
CA LYS A 367 14.23 -17.12 1.88
C LYS A 367 13.19 -17.33 2.98
N ALA A 368 13.41 -16.76 4.17
CA ALA A 368 12.47 -16.82 5.29
C ALA A 368 11.21 -15.95 5.04
N ILE A 369 11.39 -14.76 4.47
CA ILE A 369 10.31 -13.80 4.20
C ILE A 369 9.36 -14.30 3.10
N THR A 370 9.89 -14.90 2.02
CA THR A 370 9.10 -15.29 0.83
C THR A 370 7.80 -16.04 1.14
N PRO A 371 7.82 -17.20 1.83
CA PRO A 371 6.58 -17.91 2.12
C PRO A 371 5.64 -17.13 3.03
N LEU A 372 6.17 -16.36 3.98
CA LEU A 372 5.37 -15.58 4.94
C LEU A 372 4.63 -14.43 4.25
N VAL A 373 5.25 -13.77 3.27
CA VAL A 373 4.60 -12.68 2.52
C VAL A 373 3.41 -13.19 1.72
N PHE A 374 3.51 -14.35 1.06
CA PHE A 374 2.36 -14.91 0.33
C PHE A 374 1.26 -15.45 1.26
N LYS A 375 1.62 -15.97 2.44
CA LYS A 375 0.64 -16.28 3.50
C LYS A 375 -0.08 -15.01 3.96
N LEU A 376 0.67 -13.94 4.24
CA LEU A 376 0.12 -12.64 4.65
C LEU A 376 -0.80 -12.06 3.57
N TYR A 377 -0.38 -12.13 2.31
CA TYR A 377 -1.15 -11.69 1.15
C TYR A 377 -2.49 -12.43 1.04
N LEU A 378 -2.49 -13.76 1.19
CA LEU A 378 -3.73 -14.56 1.23
C LEU A 378 -4.63 -14.16 2.41
N ALA A 379 -4.05 -13.96 3.60
CA ALA A 379 -4.81 -13.57 4.78
C ALA A 379 -5.46 -12.19 4.63
N CYS A 380 -4.71 -11.22 4.10
CA CYS A 380 -5.25 -9.89 3.75
C CYS A 380 -6.35 -9.99 2.69
N TYR A 381 -6.14 -10.78 1.63
CA TYR A 381 -7.16 -10.98 0.59
C TYR A 381 -8.47 -11.54 1.18
N ARG A 382 -8.40 -12.54 2.06
CA ARG A 382 -9.58 -13.11 2.74
C ARG A 382 -10.34 -12.05 3.53
N ARG A 383 -9.63 -11.24 4.31
CA ARG A 383 -10.22 -10.13 5.08
C ARG A 383 -10.88 -9.07 4.18
N ILE A 384 -10.23 -8.73 3.07
CA ILE A 384 -10.83 -7.83 2.06
C ILE A 384 -12.12 -8.44 1.49
N LYS A 385 -12.16 -9.75 1.24
CA LYS A 385 -13.37 -10.43 0.74
C LYS A 385 -14.47 -10.63 1.76
N GLU A 386 -14.13 -10.78 3.04
CA GLU A 386 -15.11 -10.72 4.12
C GLU A 386 -15.85 -9.38 4.14
N GLY A 387 -15.15 -8.29 3.75
CA GLY A 387 -15.75 -6.96 3.66
C GLY A 387 -16.24 -6.42 5.00
N LEU A 388 -15.78 -7.00 6.11
CA LEU A 388 -16.12 -6.60 7.47
C LEU A 388 -15.22 -5.48 7.97
N ILE A 389 -13.98 -5.40 7.46
CA ILE A 389 -12.98 -4.41 7.87
C ILE A 389 -12.45 -3.69 6.63
N GLU A 390 -12.44 -2.36 6.65
CA GLU A 390 -11.90 -1.57 5.53
C GLU A 390 -10.37 -1.64 5.55
N PRO A 391 -9.70 -2.00 4.44
CA PRO A 391 -8.25 -2.06 4.39
C PRO A 391 -7.62 -0.67 4.56
N PRO A 392 -6.66 -0.51 5.50
CA PRO A 392 -5.82 0.69 5.56
C PRO A 392 -5.04 0.92 4.26
N LYS A 393 -4.56 2.15 4.05
CA LYS A 393 -3.77 2.48 2.84
C LYS A 393 -2.54 1.58 2.68
N ALA A 394 -1.88 1.25 3.79
CA ALA A 394 -0.74 0.32 3.80
C ALA A 394 -1.12 -1.06 3.21
N VAL A 395 -2.30 -1.58 3.53
CA VAL A 395 -2.80 -2.86 2.97
C VAL A 395 -3.09 -2.70 1.48
N GLU A 396 -3.71 -1.61 1.03
CA GLU A 396 -3.93 -1.38 -0.40
C GLU A 396 -2.62 -1.37 -1.20
N LEU A 397 -1.59 -0.67 -0.69
CA LEU A 397 -0.29 -0.57 -1.34
C LEU A 397 0.48 -1.89 -1.30
N PHE A 398 0.36 -2.66 -0.22
CA PHE A 398 0.89 -4.02 -0.14
C PHE A 398 0.28 -4.93 -1.20
N MET A 399 -1.05 -4.95 -1.29
CA MET A 399 -1.77 -5.85 -2.20
C MET A 399 -1.54 -5.48 -3.68
N ASN A 400 -1.41 -4.20 -4.01
CA ASN A 400 -1.27 -3.76 -5.41
C ASN A 400 0.18 -3.58 -5.87
N PHE A 401 1.13 -3.27 -4.97
CA PHE A 401 2.50 -2.91 -5.33
C PHE A 401 3.60 -3.63 -4.52
N GLY A 402 3.24 -4.41 -3.51
CA GLY A 402 4.19 -5.16 -2.68
C GLY A 402 4.88 -4.31 -1.61
N MET A 403 4.35 -3.12 -1.28
CA MET A 403 4.87 -2.28 -0.20
C MET A 403 4.49 -2.86 1.16
N LEU A 404 5.45 -3.47 1.86
CA LEU A 404 5.23 -4.06 3.19
C LEU A 404 5.63 -3.13 4.34
N ASP A 405 6.67 -2.32 4.15
CA ASP A 405 7.22 -1.42 5.18
C ASP A 405 7.65 -0.12 4.50
N GLU A 406 7.16 1.01 5.01
CA GLU A 406 7.39 2.32 4.44
C GLU A 406 8.87 2.74 4.48
N ARG A 407 9.65 2.21 5.44
CA ARG A 407 11.07 2.53 5.64
C ARG A 407 11.99 1.96 4.57
N LEU A 408 11.49 1.00 3.78
CA LEU A 408 12.22 0.42 2.64
C LEU A 408 12.15 1.29 1.38
N LEU A 409 11.34 2.36 1.39
CA LEU A 409 11.13 3.29 0.30
C LEU A 409 11.53 4.70 0.71
N ASP A 410 11.73 5.55 -0.31
CA ASP A 410 12.00 6.98 -0.09
C ASP A 410 10.67 7.75 -0.21
N ALA A 411 10.61 8.97 0.33
CA ALA A 411 9.37 9.77 0.34
C ALA A 411 8.75 9.96 -1.06
N GLU A 412 9.57 10.19 -2.08
CA GLU A 412 9.13 10.33 -3.47
C GLU A 412 8.49 9.04 -4.01
N HIS A 413 9.00 7.87 -3.62
CA HIS A 413 8.43 6.58 -3.98
C HIS A 413 7.04 6.40 -3.37
N LEU A 414 6.89 6.74 -2.08
CA LEU A 414 5.61 6.63 -1.37
C LEU A 414 4.58 7.62 -1.95
N GLU A 415 5.00 8.85 -2.25
CA GLU A 415 4.13 9.89 -2.83
C GLU A 415 3.59 9.44 -4.19
N PHE A 416 4.49 8.91 -5.03
CA PHE A 416 4.13 8.32 -6.32
C PHE A 416 3.10 7.21 -6.17
N LEU A 417 3.32 6.23 -5.28
CA LEU A 417 2.41 5.10 -5.07
C LEU A 417 1.03 5.55 -4.57
N CYS A 418 0.97 6.55 -3.69
CA CYS A 418 -0.29 7.10 -3.18
C CYS A 418 -1.07 7.86 -4.27
N GLY A 419 -0.37 8.46 -5.23
CA GLY A 419 -0.96 9.18 -6.35
C GLY A 419 -1.49 8.30 -7.50
N ILE A 420 -1.33 6.98 -7.45
CA ILE A 420 -1.80 6.09 -8.52
C ILE A 420 -3.32 5.92 -8.44
N GLU A 421 -4.01 6.38 -9.48
CA GLU A 421 -5.46 6.21 -9.63
C GLU A 421 -5.82 4.90 -10.36
N PRO A 422 -6.94 4.25 -10.00
CA PRO A 422 -7.45 3.09 -10.72
C PRO A 422 -7.80 3.41 -12.17
N GLU A 423 -7.39 2.54 -13.09
CA GLU A 423 -7.67 2.68 -14.53
C GLU A 423 -8.75 1.69 -14.99
N VAL A 424 -9.63 2.16 -15.87
CA VAL A 424 -10.60 1.32 -16.58
C VAL A 424 -9.89 0.56 -17.70
N ASN A 425 -10.22 -0.73 -17.87
CA ASN A 425 -9.61 -1.52 -18.93
C ASN A 425 -10.22 -1.16 -20.30
N GLU A 426 -9.46 -0.41 -21.11
CA GLU A 426 -9.84 -0.03 -22.48
C GLU A 426 -9.00 -0.76 -23.52
N GLY A 427 -9.54 -1.85 -24.09
CA GLY A 427 -8.89 -2.53 -25.20
C GLY A 427 -9.30 -4.00 -25.37
N PRO A 428 -8.68 -4.69 -26.33
CA PRO A 428 -9.04 -6.07 -26.66
C PRO A 428 -8.64 -7.09 -25.59
N CYS A 429 -7.53 -6.86 -24.87
CA CYS A 429 -7.07 -7.75 -23.82
C CYS A 429 -7.72 -7.40 -22.48
N LYS A 430 -7.98 -8.43 -21.67
CA LYS A 430 -8.40 -8.24 -20.29
C LYS A 430 -7.15 -8.00 -19.43
N VAL A 431 -6.86 -6.74 -19.10
CA VAL A 431 -5.72 -6.38 -18.25
C VAL A 431 -6.23 -6.16 -16.82
N VAL A 432 -5.67 -6.92 -15.88
CA VAL A 432 -6.11 -6.95 -14.48
C VAL A 432 -4.92 -6.87 -13.53
N THR A 433 -5.11 -6.25 -12.37
CA THR A 433 -4.19 -6.38 -11.23
C THR A 433 -4.26 -7.79 -10.65
N MET A 434 -3.30 -8.16 -9.80
CA MET A 434 -3.35 -9.46 -9.11
C MET A 434 -4.62 -9.59 -8.25
N MET A 435 -5.05 -8.53 -7.57
CA MET A 435 -6.32 -8.52 -6.82
C MET A 435 -7.52 -8.81 -7.73
N GLU A 436 -7.65 -8.06 -8.83
CA GLU A 436 -8.72 -8.26 -9.81
C GLU A 436 -8.66 -9.67 -10.43
N TRP A 437 -7.47 -10.25 -10.59
CA TRP A 437 -7.30 -11.61 -11.09
C TRP A 437 -7.81 -12.67 -10.09
N LEU A 438 -7.47 -12.52 -8.82
CA LEU A 438 -7.94 -13.41 -7.75
C LEU A 438 -9.47 -13.31 -7.59
N ASP A 439 -10.04 -12.12 -7.77
CA ASP A 439 -11.50 -11.92 -7.77
C ASP A 439 -12.19 -12.76 -8.86
N LEU A 440 -11.62 -12.79 -10.07
CA LEU A 440 -12.18 -13.61 -11.16
C LEU A 440 -12.16 -15.10 -10.85
N ILE A 441 -11.16 -15.57 -10.10
CA ILE A 441 -11.07 -16.97 -9.66
C ILE A 441 -12.08 -17.23 -8.53
N TYR A 442 -12.16 -16.33 -7.55
CA TYR A 442 -13.08 -16.43 -6.43
C TYR A 442 -14.55 -16.45 -6.88
N GLU A 443 -14.87 -15.64 -7.89
CA GLU A 443 -16.20 -15.56 -8.51
C GLU A 443 -16.49 -16.71 -9.50
N GLY A 444 -15.52 -17.61 -9.74
CA GLY A 444 -15.66 -18.71 -10.69
C GLY A 444 -15.70 -18.30 -12.17
N LYS A 445 -15.33 -17.06 -12.51
CA LYS A 445 -15.26 -16.55 -13.89
C LYS A 445 -14.01 -17.03 -14.63
N ARG A 446 -12.96 -17.41 -13.88
CA ARG A 446 -11.70 -17.97 -14.38
C ARG A 446 -11.25 -19.17 -13.53
N GLU A 447 -10.62 -20.13 -14.19
CA GLU A 447 -9.99 -21.26 -13.50
C GLU A 447 -8.61 -20.87 -12.95
N PRO A 448 -8.12 -21.50 -11.87
CA PRO A 448 -6.74 -21.34 -11.43
C PRO A 448 -5.73 -21.71 -12.51
N SER A 449 -4.52 -21.18 -12.38
CA SER A 449 -3.41 -21.36 -13.31
C SER A 449 -2.86 -22.76 -13.21
N LYS A 450 -2.32 -23.29 -14.30
CA LYS A 450 -1.57 -24.54 -14.26
C LYS A 450 -0.35 -24.40 -13.36
N SER A 451 0.13 -25.51 -12.79
CA SER A 451 1.38 -25.56 -12.04
C SER A 451 2.60 -25.49 -12.95
N GLU A 452 3.81 -25.36 -12.36
CA GLU A 452 5.08 -25.47 -13.08
C GLU A 452 5.25 -26.83 -13.80
N PHE A 453 4.47 -27.84 -13.41
CA PHE A 453 4.45 -29.18 -14.02
C PHE A 453 3.33 -29.35 -15.06
N ASP A 454 2.69 -28.26 -15.49
CA ASP A 454 1.58 -28.23 -16.47
C ASP A 454 0.31 -28.96 -15.98
N GLU A 455 0.17 -29.19 -14.67
CA GLU A 455 -1.04 -29.77 -14.07
C GLU A 455 -2.10 -28.69 -13.80
N ASP A 456 -3.35 -28.93 -14.20
CA ASP A 456 -4.48 -28.08 -13.81
C ASP A 456 -4.89 -28.31 -12.34
N TYR A 457 -5.74 -27.43 -11.78
CA TYR A 457 -6.18 -27.54 -10.38
C TYR A 457 -6.84 -28.90 -10.07
N VAL A 458 -7.61 -29.45 -11.01
CA VAL A 458 -8.31 -30.73 -10.82
C VAL A 458 -7.32 -31.89 -10.85
N GLU A 459 -6.32 -31.83 -11.72
CA GLU A 459 -5.22 -32.78 -11.85
C GLU A 459 -4.33 -32.75 -10.61
N ASN A 460 -4.01 -31.57 -10.10
CA ASN A 460 -3.27 -31.41 -8.84
C ASN A 460 -4.00 -32.08 -7.67
N LEU A 461 -5.31 -31.84 -7.50
CA LEU A 461 -6.12 -32.53 -6.48
C LEU A 461 -6.13 -34.06 -6.67
N ARG A 462 -6.10 -34.55 -7.90
CA ARG A 462 -5.97 -36.01 -8.16
C ARG A 462 -4.60 -36.54 -7.78
N SER A 463 -3.54 -35.78 -8.04
CA SER A 463 -2.17 -36.12 -7.65
C SER A 463 -2.04 -36.19 -6.13
N LEU A 464 -2.59 -35.23 -5.39
CA LEU A 464 -2.64 -35.24 -3.91
C LEU A 464 -3.41 -36.45 -3.37
N LYS A 465 -4.55 -36.80 -3.98
CA LYS A 465 -5.29 -38.02 -3.62
C LYS A 465 -4.47 -39.28 -3.85
N LYS A 466 -3.76 -39.38 -4.99
CA LYS A 466 -2.90 -40.54 -5.30
C LYS A 466 -1.72 -40.67 -4.33
N GLN A 467 -1.21 -39.55 -3.83
CA GLN A 467 -0.13 -39.49 -2.84
C GLN A 467 -0.63 -39.79 -1.41
N GLY A 468 -1.95 -39.84 -1.20
CA GLY A 468 -2.55 -40.12 0.10
C GLY A 468 -2.65 -38.90 1.03
N GLU A 469 -2.37 -37.70 0.52
CA GLU A 469 -2.46 -36.46 1.31
C GLU A 469 -3.90 -36.00 1.55
N ILE A 470 -4.82 -36.38 0.66
CA ILE A 470 -6.26 -36.08 0.78
C ILE A 470 -7.13 -37.31 0.48
N THR A 471 -8.27 -37.38 1.14
CA THR A 471 -9.32 -38.38 0.90
C THR A 471 -10.21 -38.01 -0.28
N GLU A 472 -11.01 -38.97 -0.76
CA GLU A 472 -11.99 -38.71 -1.82
C GLU A 472 -13.10 -37.73 -1.41
N LYS A 473 -13.47 -37.71 -0.12
CA LYS A 473 -14.44 -36.74 0.39
C LYS A 473 -13.85 -35.33 0.38
N GLU A 474 -12.62 -35.17 0.86
CA GLU A 474 -11.91 -33.88 0.85
C GLU A 474 -11.68 -33.37 -0.58
N GLN A 475 -11.35 -34.25 -1.53
CA GLN A 475 -11.22 -33.87 -2.94
C GLN A 475 -12.49 -33.19 -3.47
N LYS A 476 -13.68 -33.74 -3.18
CA LYS A 476 -14.95 -33.17 -3.62
C LYS A 476 -15.25 -31.81 -2.96
N VAL A 477 -14.87 -31.65 -1.69
CA VAL A 477 -15.03 -30.38 -0.97
C VAL A 477 -14.11 -29.31 -1.54
N LEU A 478 -12.82 -29.65 -1.75
CA LEU A 478 -11.82 -28.71 -2.29
C LEU A 478 -12.15 -28.26 -3.72
N LEU A 479 -12.69 -29.15 -4.56
CA LEU A 479 -13.05 -28.84 -5.94
C LEU A 479 -14.04 -27.65 -6.05
N ASN A 480 -14.97 -27.56 -5.10
CA ASN A 480 -16.05 -26.56 -5.07
C ASN A 480 -15.75 -25.36 -4.16
N ASN A 481 -14.62 -25.38 -3.42
CA ASN A 481 -14.27 -24.31 -2.51
C ASN A 481 -13.49 -23.20 -3.26
N MET A 482 -14.14 -22.06 -3.47
CA MET A 482 -13.55 -20.91 -4.18
C MET A 482 -12.38 -20.27 -3.44
N ASP A 483 -12.42 -20.24 -2.11
CA ASP A 483 -11.30 -19.76 -1.29
C ASP A 483 -10.05 -20.64 -1.48
N LYS A 484 -10.22 -21.96 -1.55
CA LYS A 484 -9.10 -22.89 -1.79
C LYS A 484 -8.53 -22.82 -3.20
N ARG A 485 -9.33 -22.40 -4.18
CA ARG A 485 -8.85 -22.10 -5.55
C ARG A 485 -7.99 -20.84 -5.57
N VAL A 486 -8.36 -19.80 -4.82
CA VAL A 486 -7.55 -18.59 -4.64
C VAL A 486 -6.24 -18.90 -3.90
N GLU A 487 -6.31 -19.65 -2.80
CA GLU A 487 -5.12 -20.09 -2.06
C GLU A 487 -4.14 -20.84 -2.97
N TYR A 488 -4.65 -21.75 -3.79
CA TYR A 488 -3.84 -22.43 -4.80
C TYR A 488 -3.20 -21.46 -5.79
N GLU A 489 -3.94 -20.47 -6.31
CA GLU A 489 -3.38 -19.49 -7.27
C GLU A 489 -2.23 -18.68 -6.68
N ILE A 490 -2.39 -18.20 -5.45
CA ILE A 490 -1.39 -17.40 -4.74
C ILE A 490 -0.13 -18.24 -4.49
N MET A 491 -0.30 -19.45 -3.96
CA MET A 491 0.81 -20.34 -3.60
C MET A 491 1.48 -21.00 -4.81
N ASN A 492 0.77 -21.09 -5.94
CA ASN A 492 1.27 -21.64 -7.19
C ASN A 492 1.80 -20.52 -8.10
N MET A 493 0.93 -19.91 -8.92
CA MET A 493 1.34 -19.04 -10.03
C MET A 493 1.90 -17.72 -9.55
N GLN A 494 1.27 -17.07 -8.56
CA GLN A 494 1.78 -15.79 -8.06
C GLN A 494 3.16 -15.97 -7.40
N MET A 495 3.29 -16.91 -6.45
CA MET A 495 4.54 -17.14 -5.72
C MET A 495 5.71 -17.57 -6.63
N SER A 496 5.48 -18.54 -7.53
CA SER A 496 6.54 -19.04 -8.43
C SER A 496 6.92 -18.02 -9.49
N ASN A 497 5.94 -17.42 -10.16
CA ASN A 497 6.17 -16.58 -11.33
C ASN A 497 6.67 -15.18 -10.96
N SER A 498 6.47 -14.72 -9.72
CA SER A 498 7.02 -13.44 -9.24
C SER A 498 8.53 -13.34 -9.44
N ARG A 499 9.27 -14.44 -9.20
CA ARG A 499 10.72 -14.53 -9.46
C ARG A 499 11.09 -14.37 -10.92
N THR A 500 10.29 -14.95 -11.81
CA THR A 500 10.49 -14.91 -13.27
C THR A 500 10.21 -13.52 -13.83
N VAL A 501 9.13 -12.89 -13.37
CA VAL A 501 8.71 -11.53 -13.77
C VAL A 501 9.68 -10.48 -13.23
N TYR A 502 10.24 -10.68 -12.04
CA TYR A 502 11.32 -9.83 -11.51
C TYR A 502 12.54 -9.79 -12.44
N GLY A 503 12.90 -10.93 -13.04
CA GLY A 503 13.92 -11.04 -14.09
C GLY A 503 15.33 -11.37 -13.58
N GLN A 504 15.58 -11.23 -12.27
CA GLN A 504 16.84 -11.63 -11.61
C GLN A 504 16.55 -12.54 -10.40
N PRO A 505 16.46 -13.87 -10.60
CA PRO A 505 16.04 -14.78 -9.53
C PRO A 505 16.95 -14.79 -8.28
N SER A 506 18.24 -14.47 -8.44
CA SER A 506 19.21 -14.45 -7.33
C SER A 506 19.04 -13.26 -6.39
N SER A 507 18.57 -12.13 -6.90
CA SER A 507 18.36 -10.89 -6.14
C SER A 507 16.90 -10.64 -5.78
N TYR A 508 15.98 -11.51 -6.23
CA TYR A 508 14.54 -11.38 -5.99
C TYR A 508 14.19 -11.22 -4.50
N MET A 509 13.31 -10.26 -4.24
CA MET A 509 12.69 -10.02 -2.96
C MET A 509 11.16 -9.93 -3.18
N PRO A 510 10.35 -10.59 -2.32
CA PRO A 510 8.88 -10.57 -2.40
C PRO A 510 8.23 -9.27 -1.88
N ILE A 511 9.03 -8.28 -1.49
CA ILE A 511 8.60 -6.98 -0.97
C ILE A 511 9.29 -5.87 -1.76
N LEU A 512 8.62 -4.73 -1.90
CA LEU A 512 9.12 -3.56 -2.62
C LEU A 512 10.13 -2.78 -1.76
N TYR A 513 11.20 -2.29 -2.39
CA TYR A 513 12.27 -1.51 -1.75
C TYR A 513 12.93 -0.60 -2.79
N LYS A 514 13.56 0.49 -2.33
CA LYS A 514 14.04 1.56 -3.20
C LYS A 514 15.08 1.13 -4.22
N GLU A 515 16.04 0.26 -3.86
CA GLU A 515 17.10 -0.16 -4.79
C GLU A 515 16.59 -1.09 -5.89
N ALA A 516 15.36 -1.62 -5.80
CA ALA A 516 14.75 -2.32 -6.93
C ALA A 516 14.19 -1.36 -7.98
N ILE A 517 13.83 -0.14 -7.59
CA ILE A 517 13.15 0.82 -8.46
C ILE A 517 14.21 1.59 -9.26
N PHE A 518 14.21 1.38 -10.56
CA PHE A 518 15.10 2.10 -11.48
C PHE A 518 14.28 2.84 -12.54
N GLY A 519 14.73 4.05 -12.88
CA GLY A 519 14.10 4.89 -13.91
C GLY A 519 13.21 5.99 -13.32
N TYR A 520 12.56 6.75 -14.20
CA TYR A 520 11.68 7.85 -13.79
C TYR A 520 10.31 7.32 -13.36
N LEU A 521 9.85 7.71 -12.17
CA LEU A 521 8.61 7.19 -11.55
C LEU A 521 7.38 7.38 -12.45
N ASP A 522 7.31 8.50 -13.19
CA ASP A 522 6.24 8.79 -14.16
C ASP A 522 6.16 7.79 -15.32
N LYS A 523 7.25 7.06 -15.61
CA LYS A 523 7.36 6.16 -16.77
C LYS A 523 7.30 4.69 -16.41
N ILE A 524 7.66 4.31 -15.19
CA ILE A 524 7.77 2.90 -14.80
C ILE A 524 6.41 2.19 -14.64
N LEU A 525 5.32 2.93 -14.40
CA LEU A 525 4.01 2.32 -14.19
C LEU A 525 3.51 1.63 -15.45
N VAL A 526 3.13 0.36 -15.31
CA VAL A 526 2.48 -0.42 -16.37
C VAL A 526 0.98 -0.26 -16.24
N THR A 527 0.41 0.55 -17.13
CA THR A 527 -1.03 0.83 -17.15
C THR A 527 -1.76 -0.13 -18.09
N LYS A 528 -3.05 -0.35 -17.85
CA LYS A 528 -3.94 -1.18 -18.70
C LYS A 528 -3.95 -0.62 -20.12
N LYS A 529 -3.92 0.70 -20.28
CA LYS A 529 -3.80 1.38 -21.58
C LYS A 529 -2.47 1.07 -22.28
N LYS A 530 -1.31 1.21 -21.61
CA LYS A 530 0.01 0.93 -22.21
C LYS A 530 0.09 -0.50 -22.77
N ILE A 531 -0.44 -1.48 -22.02
CA ILE A 531 -0.51 -2.88 -22.46
C ILE A 531 -1.38 -3.03 -23.71
N ASN A 532 -2.62 -2.51 -23.70
CA ASN A 532 -3.53 -2.64 -24.83
C ASN A 532 -3.06 -1.87 -26.08
N GLU A 533 -2.40 -0.72 -25.92
CA GLU A 533 -1.77 0.01 -27.02
C GLU A 533 -0.65 -0.80 -27.66
N SER A 534 0.21 -1.43 -26.84
CA SER A 534 1.28 -2.32 -27.30
C SER A 534 0.70 -3.53 -28.06
N VAL A 535 -0.35 -4.16 -27.52
CA VAL A 535 -1.07 -5.25 -28.20
C VAL A 535 -1.62 -4.81 -29.54
N LYS A 536 -2.33 -3.67 -29.61
CA LYS A 536 -2.88 -3.13 -30.87
C LYS A 536 -1.78 -2.84 -31.89
N LYS A 537 -0.63 -2.33 -31.44
CA LYS A 537 0.54 -2.09 -32.30
C LYS A 537 1.11 -3.39 -32.86
N LEU A 538 1.24 -4.44 -32.04
CA LEU A 538 1.75 -5.73 -32.49
C LEU A 538 0.76 -6.52 -33.35
N LEU A 539 -0.54 -6.35 -33.17
CA LEU A 539 -1.56 -6.95 -34.06
C LEU A 539 -1.48 -6.40 -35.49
N LYS A 540 -1.01 -5.15 -35.66
CA LYS A 540 -0.70 -4.57 -36.97
C LYS A 540 0.58 -5.14 -37.58
N LEU A 541 1.35 -5.92 -36.82
CA LEU A 541 2.51 -6.63 -37.29
C LEU A 541 2.16 -8.10 -37.49
N ASP A 542 1.82 -8.84 -36.44
CA ASP A 542 1.45 -10.26 -36.50
C ASP A 542 -0.08 -10.44 -36.49
N TYR A 543 -0.66 -10.59 -37.68
CA TYR A 543 -2.12 -10.56 -37.88
C TYR A 543 -2.85 -11.74 -37.22
N SER A 544 -2.27 -12.94 -37.26
CA SER A 544 -2.97 -14.17 -36.85
C SER A 544 -2.58 -14.68 -35.45
N VAL A 545 -1.90 -13.88 -34.63
CA VAL A 545 -1.29 -14.32 -33.37
C VAL A 545 -2.25 -14.94 -32.36
N PHE A 546 -3.45 -14.37 -32.24
CA PHE A 546 -4.49 -14.84 -31.32
C PHE A 546 -5.62 -15.62 -32.02
N TYR A 547 -5.49 -15.81 -33.34
CA TYR A 547 -6.43 -16.59 -34.12
C TYR A 547 -6.09 -18.08 -34.01
N ARG A 548 -7.10 -18.89 -33.70
CA ARG A 548 -6.99 -20.34 -33.61
C ARG A 548 -8.26 -21.02 -34.07
N GLU A 549 -8.08 -22.23 -34.60
CA GLU A 549 -9.18 -23.10 -35.02
C GLU A 549 -9.95 -23.58 -33.78
N VAL A 550 -11.27 -23.35 -33.79
CA VAL A 550 -12.21 -23.84 -32.78
C VAL A 550 -13.39 -24.51 -33.47
N ILE A 551 -14.00 -25.47 -32.79
CA ILE A 551 -15.20 -26.15 -33.29
C ILE A 551 -16.42 -25.28 -32.97
N TYR A 552 -17.19 -24.95 -34.00
CA TYR A 552 -18.46 -24.25 -33.92
C TYR A 552 -19.59 -25.19 -34.34
N SER A 553 -20.63 -25.24 -33.52
CA SER A 553 -21.81 -26.07 -33.77
C SER A 553 -23.05 -25.24 -33.52
N ASN A 554 -23.97 -25.27 -34.48
CA ASN A 554 -25.25 -24.58 -34.41
C ASN A 554 -26.35 -25.50 -34.92
N ASN A 555 -27.17 -26.00 -33.99
CA ASN A 555 -28.23 -26.97 -34.28
C ASN A 555 -29.33 -26.40 -35.16
N ASP A 556 -29.67 -25.12 -35.01
CA ASP A 556 -30.75 -24.46 -35.73
C ASP A 556 -30.41 -24.29 -37.22
N LEU A 557 -29.14 -24.04 -37.52
CA LEU A 557 -28.62 -23.88 -38.88
C LEU A 557 -28.06 -25.18 -39.48
N LYS A 558 -28.23 -26.32 -38.80
CA LYS A 558 -27.67 -27.64 -39.19
C LYS A 558 -26.15 -27.62 -39.39
N ILE A 559 -25.43 -26.74 -38.70
CA ILE A 559 -23.97 -26.68 -38.72
C ILE A 559 -23.47 -27.62 -37.63
N ILE A 560 -22.91 -28.76 -38.04
CA ILE A 560 -22.39 -29.78 -37.13
C ILE A 560 -20.87 -29.71 -37.13
N ASN A 561 -20.28 -29.26 -36.02
CA ASN A 561 -18.84 -29.28 -35.75
C ASN A 561 -17.98 -28.68 -36.88
N GLU A 562 -18.29 -27.45 -37.30
CA GLU A 562 -17.51 -26.73 -38.30
C GLU A 562 -16.28 -26.07 -37.67
N THR A 563 -15.12 -26.16 -38.33
CA THR A 563 -13.89 -25.55 -37.80
C THR A 563 -13.80 -24.10 -38.24
N VAL A 564 -13.94 -23.17 -37.29
CA VAL A 564 -13.90 -21.72 -37.52
C VAL A 564 -12.67 -21.09 -36.88
N MET A 565 -12.24 -19.95 -37.41
CA MET A 565 -11.15 -19.16 -36.83
C MET A 565 -11.73 -18.22 -35.78
N LYS A 566 -11.35 -18.42 -34.52
CA LYS A 566 -11.72 -17.53 -33.42
C LYS A 566 -10.51 -16.76 -32.93
N ASN A 567 -10.67 -15.45 -32.83
CA ASN A 567 -9.71 -14.57 -32.19
C ASN A 567 -9.92 -14.59 -30.68
N VAL A 568 -8.92 -15.02 -29.91
CA VAL A 568 -9.03 -15.13 -28.45
C VAL A 568 -7.80 -14.49 -27.81
N TYR A 569 -7.99 -13.26 -27.34
CA TYR A 569 -6.98 -12.48 -26.62
C TYR A 569 -6.61 -13.13 -25.27
N PRO A 570 -5.35 -13.00 -24.83
CA PRO A 570 -4.92 -13.44 -23.52
C PRO A 570 -5.45 -12.51 -22.41
N ASP A 571 -5.61 -13.06 -21.21
CA ASP A 571 -5.72 -12.26 -19.99
C ASP A 571 -4.29 -11.81 -19.61
N VAL A 572 -4.12 -10.52 -19.30
CA VAL A 572 -2.84 -9.94 -18.87
C VAL A 572 -2.93 -9.60 -17.38
N ILE A 573 -2.06 -10.19 -16.57
CA ILE A 573 -2.08 -10.10 -15.11
C ILE A 573 -0.88 -9.26 -14.67
N LEU A 574 -1.15 -8.17 -13.94
CA LEU A 574 -0.14 -7.28 -13.38
C LEU A 574 0.23 -7.73 -11.97
N PHE A 575 1.49 -8.08 -11.78
CA PHE A 575 2.05 -8.55 -10.52
C PHE A 575 2.44 -7.38 -9.63
N PRO A 576 2.21 -7.47 -8.30
CA PRO A 576 2.47 -6.39 -7.35
C PRO A 576 3.97 -6.30 -7.02
N LEU A 577 4.80 -5.98 -8.02
CA LEU A 577 6.25 -5.88 -7.91
C LEU A 577 6.83 -4.97 -8.99
N PHE A 578 8.06 -4.50 -8.75
CA PHE A 578 8.93 -3.96 -9.78
C PHE A 578 9.69 -5.12 -10.47
N GLY A 579 9.71 -5.16 -11.80
CA GLY A 579 10.39 -6.23 -12.54
C GLY A 579 10.90 -5.80 -13.90
N ASN A 580 11.85 -6.55 -14.45
CA ASN A 580 12.48 -6.26 -15.75
C ASN A 580 12.15 -7.31 -16.83
N ASN A 581 11.21 -8.21 -16.53
CA ASN A 581 10.85 -9.29 -17.43
C ASN A 581 9.34 -9.54 -17.41
N ALA A 582 8.84 -10.24 -18.42
CA ALA A 582 7.46 -10.70 -18.49
C ALA A 582 7.45 -12.22 -18.74
N SER A 583 6.34 -12.86 -18.38
CA SER A 583 6.18 -14.32 -18.46
C SER A 583 4.91 -14.69 -19.21
N MET A 584 5.04 -15.59 -20.18
CA MET A 584 3.90 -16.22 -20.86
C MET A 584 3.66 -17.53 -20.09
N TRP A 585 2.72 -17.51 -19.14
CA TRP A 585 2.54 -18.61 -18.18
C TRP A 585 1.85 -19.81 -18.81
N GLN A 586 0.77 -19.57 -19.57
CA GLN A 586 0.03 -20.61 -20.25
C GLN A 586 -0.70 -20.08 -21.50
N GLU A 587 -0.82 -20.93 -22.50
CA GLU A 587 -1.40 -20.65 -23.82
C GLU A 587 -2.93 -20.81 -23.88
N VAL A 588 -3.48 -21.60 -22.96
CA VAL A 588 -4.93 -21.85 -22.80
C VAL A 588 -5.30 -21.89 -21.32
N GLY A 589 -6.53 -21.51 -21.00
CA GLY A 589 -7.08 -21.46 -19.64
C GLY A 589 -7.52 -22.82 -19.09
N GLY A 590 -7.67 -23.85 -19.95
CA GLY A 590 -8.08 -25.19 -19.58
C GLY A 590 -8.08 -26.14 -20.78
N LYS A 591 -8.85 -27.23 -20.71
CA LYS A 591 -8.91 -28.26 -21.78
C LYS A 591 -9.52 -27.75 -23.09
N ASN A 592 -10.36 -26.72 -23.00
CA ASN A 592 -10.91 -26.06 -24.17
C ASN A 592 -9.87 -25.11 -24.77
N LYS A 593 -9.42 -25.42 -26.00
CA LYS A 593 -8.43 -24.61 -26.76
C LYS A 593 -8.92 -23.20 -27.08
N GLY A 594 -10.22 -22.92 -27.00
CA GLY A 594 -10.81 -21.60 -27.20
C GLY A 594 -10.77 -20.67 -25.97
N THR A 595 -10.03 -21.03 -24.92
CA THR A 595 -9.89 -20.23 -23.69
C THR A 595 -8.67 -19.29 -23.74
N PRO A 596 -8.72 -18.12 -23.08
CA PRO A 596 -7.59 -17.19 -23.03
C PRO A 596 -6.33 -17.79 -22.43
N GLY A 597 -5.17 -17.40 -22.96
CA GLY A 597 -3.87 -17.62 -22.30
C GLY A 597 -3.61 -16.57 -21.21
N ARG A 598 -2.47 -16.67 -20.50
CA ARG A 598 -2.10 -15.78 -19.39
C ARG A 598 -0.73 -15.17 -19.61
N PHE A 599 -0.70 -13.85 -19.74
CA PHE A 599 0.55 -13.08 -19.78
C PHE A 599 0.73 -12.37 -18.44
N CYS A 600 1.91 -12.50 -17.86
CA CYS A 600 2.23 -11.95 -16.56
C CYS A 600 3.26 -10.83 -16.74
N PHE A 601 2.90 -9.63 -16.30
CA PHE A 601 3.74 -8.44 -16.34
C PHE A 601 3.92 -7.90 -14.92
N PRO A 602 5.05 -7.24 -14.61
CA PRO A 602 5.15 -6.49 -13.38
C PRO A 602 4.27 -5.23 -13.49
N ILE A 603 3.70 -4.76 -12.38
CA ILE A 603 2.95 -3.49 -12.36
C ILE A 603 3.89 -2.28 -12.52
N MET A 604 5.18 -2.44 -12.22
CA MET A 604 6.21 -1.43 -12.45
C MET A 604 7.41 -2.02 -13.20
N THR A 605 7.90 -1.34 -14.24
CA THR A 605 9.09 -1.76 -14.99
C THR A 605 9.80 -0.58 -15.65
N SER A 606 11.13 -0.63 -15.69
CA SER A 606 11.94 0.24 -16.55
C SER A 606 12.11 -0.29 -17.96
N SER A 607 11.70 -1.54 -18.21
CA SER A 607 11.85 -2.22 -19.49
C SER A 607 10.81 -1.72 -20.49
N ASN A 608 11.18 -1.70 -21.77
CA ASN A 608 10.27 -1.32 -22.84
C ASN A 608 9.13 -2.35 -22.97
N ILE A 609 7.88 -1.90 -22.81
CA ILE A 609 6.69 -2.75 -22.85
C ILE A 609 6.51 -3.42 -24.22
N ASP A 610 6.80 -2.72 -25.33
CA ASP A 610 6.71 -3.31 -26.67
C ASP A 610 7.71 -4.46 -26.83
N ASP A 611 8.93 -4.31 -26.32
CA ASP A 611 9.94 -5.37 -26.37
C ASP A 611 9.55 -6.60 -25.53
N LEU A 612 9.00 -6.38 -24.34
CA LEU A 612 8.47 -7.46 -23.51
C LEU A 612 7.27 -8.15 -24.20
N MET A 613 6.37 -7.38 -24.81
CA MET A 613 5.18 -7.89 -25.47
C MET A 613 5.53 -8.72 -26.72
N ILE A 614 6.52 -8.31 -27.52
CA ILE A 614 7.03 -9.11 -28.65
C ILE A 614 7.48 -10.49 -28.17
N LYS A 615 8.17 -10.54 -27.02
CA LYS A 615 8.60 -11.82 -26.44
C LYS A 615 7.43 -12.68 -26.00
N MET A 616 6.39 -12.08 -25.42
CA MET A 616 5.18 -12.79 -25.02
C MET A 616 4.47 -13.39 -26.23
N PHE A 617 4.34 -12.64 -27.32
CA PHE A 617 3.72 -13.11 -28.56
C PHE A 617 4.50 -14.26 -29.21
N GLY A 618 5.83 -14.15 -29.28
CA GLY A 618 6.69 -15.21 -29.82
C GLY A 618 6.59 -16.50 -29.00
N ARG A 619 6.68 -16.41 -27.67
CA ARG A 619 6.50 -17.58 -26.79
C ARG A 619 5.10 -18.17 -26.91
N PHE A 620 4.08 -17.32 -26.97
CA PHE A 620 2.68 -17.74 -27.12
C PHE A 620 2.44 -18.46 -28.44
N ARG A 621 2.95 -17.95 -29.57
CA ARG A 621 2.88 -18.62 -30.89
C ARG A 621 3.41 -20.04 -30.83
N TRP A 622 4.57 -20.21 -30.21
CA TRP A 622 5.23 -21.50 -30.09
C TRP A 622 4.40 -22.48 -29.25
N GLU A 623 4.05 -22.09 -28.02
CA GLU A 623 3.36 -22.99 -27.09
C GLU A 623 1.91 -23.25 -27.51
N LEU A 624 1.21 -22.26 -28.06
CA LEU A 624 -0.13 -22.47 -28.62
C LEU A 624 -0.09 -23.49 -29.77
N CYS A 625 0.90 -23.40 -30.66
CA CYS A 625 1.05 -24.38 -31.73
C CYS A 625 1.30 -25.79 -31.17
N ARG A 626 2.21 -25.94 -30.20
CA ARG A 626 2.47 -27.22 -29.53
C ARG A 626 1.22 -27.80 -28.87
N CYS A 627 0.47 -26.96 -28.16
CA CYS A 627 -0.78 -27.33 -27.48
C CYS A 627 -1.86 -27.77 -28.49
N ILE A 628 -2.00 -27.07 -29.61
CA ILE A 628 -2.97 -27.43 -30.66
C ILE A 628 -2.61 -28.78 -31.30
N GLN A 629 -1.34 -29.00 -31.63
CA GLN A 629 -0.89 -30.21 -32.33
C GLN A 629 -0.78 -31.45 -31.42
N GLY A 630 -0.68 -31.28 -30.10
CA GLY A 630 -0.59 -32.38 -29.16
C GLY A 630 0.59 -33.29 -29.48
N MET A 631 0.37 -34.61 -29.62
CA MET A 631 1.44 -35.58 -29.92
C MET A 631 2.14 -35.36 -31.27
N ALA A 632 1.48 -34.67 -32.22
CA ALA A 632 2.02 -34.41 -33.55
C ALA A 632 2.89 -33.14 -33.63
N TRP A 633 3.15 -32.46 -32.50
CA TRP A 633 3.85 -31.16 -32.49
C TRP A 633 5.26 -31.18 -33.12
N ASN A 634 5.92 -32.34 -33.15
CA ASN A 634 7.23 -32.54 -33.77
C ASN A 634 7.19 -33.59 -34.91
N ASP A 635 6.00 -33.90 -35.44
CA ASP A 635 5.87 -34.81 -36.58
C ASP A 635 5.94 -34.02 -37.88
N VAL A 636 7.01 -34.22 -38.66
CA VAL A 636 7.23 -33.53 -39.94
C VAL A 636 6.17 -33.91 -41.00
N LYS A 637 5.46 -35.05 -40.84
CA LYS A 637 4.32 -35.41 -41.71
C LYS A 637 3.15 -34.46 -41.51
N VAL A 638 2.99 -33.92 -40.31
CA VAL A 638 1.97 -32.92 -39.96
C VAL A 638 2.63 -31.55 -39.94
N LYS A 639 2.56 -30.84 -41.07
CA LYS A 639 3.19 -29.54 -41.24
C LYS A 639 2.59 -28.49 -40.30
N SER A 640 3.39 -28.01 -39.37
CA SER A 640 3.05 -26.98 -38.39
C SER A 640 4.26 -26.08 -38.13
N LEU A 641 4.05 -24.95 -37.46
CA LEU A 641 5.14 -24.06 -37.06
C LEU A 641 6.22 -24.84 -36.30
N THR A 642 5.83 -25.64 -35.33
CA THR A 642 6.76 -26.34 -34.45
C THR A 642 7.45 -27.50 -35.15
N SER A 643 6.74 -28.30 -35.95
CA SER A 643 7.34 -29.45 -36.64
C SER A 643 8.32 -29.03 -37.73
N GLU A 644 7.98 -28.02 -38.55
CA GLU A 644 8.90 -27.53 -39.60
C GLU A 644 10.09 -26.79 -38.99
N TYR A 645 9.88 -26.01 -37.93
CA TYR A 645 10.97 -25.28 -37.28
C TYR A 645 11.93 -26.22 -36.53
N MET A 646 11.41 -27.29 -35.90
CA MET A 646 12.25 -28.31 -35.28
C MET A 646 13.08 -29.08 -36.31
N ASP A 647 12.49 -29.47 -37.45
CA ASP A 647 13.22 -30.09 -38.56
C ASP A 647 14.34 -29.18 -39.07
N TYR A 648 14.03 -27.89 -39.27
CA TYR A 648 15.00 -26.87 -39.64
C TYR A 648 16.19 -26.79 -38.67
N ILE A 649 15.93 -26.69 -37.35
CA ILE A 649 16.98 -26.61 -36.34
C ILE A 649 17.73 -27.93 -36.15
N GLN A 650 17.10 -29.08 -36.40
CA GLN A 650 17.75 -30.39 -36.27
C GLN A 650 18.70 -30.67 -37.45
N PHE A 651 18.31 -30.30 -38.67
CA PHE A 651 19.03 -30.64 -39.90
C PHE A 651 19.77 -29.48 -40.57
N TYR A 652 19.89 -28.31 -39.91
CA TYR A 652 20.54 -27.11 -40.48
C TYR A 652 21.95 -27.38 -41.05
N ARG A 653 22.75 -28.26 -40.43
CA ARG A 653 24.11 -28.58 -40.89
C ARG A 653 24.16 -29.22 -42.28
N LYS A 654 23.12 -29.98 -42.63
CA LYS A 654 23.00 -30.71 -43.92
C LYS A 654 22.13 -29.96 -44.93
N ASN A 655 21.53 -28.84 -44.55
CA ASN A 655 20.61 -28.09 -45.39
C ASN A 655 21.39 -27.31 -46.46
N ARG A 656 21.11 -27.58 -47.74
CA ARG A 656 21.77 -26.96 -48.90
C ARG A 656 21.30 -25.52 -49.16
N ASP A 657 20.17 -25.10 -48.59
CA ASP A 657 19.65 -23.74 -48.70
C ASP A 657 20.30 -22.75 -47.71
N LEU A 658 21.24 -23.21 -46.86
CA LEU A 658 21.96 -22.39 -45.89
C LEU A 658 23.43 -22.23 -46.29
N SER A 659 23.94 -20.99 -46.20
CA SER A 659 25.37 -20.69 -46.29
C SER A 659 26.12 -21.14 -45.03
N ASP A 660 27.44 -21.24 -45.10
CA ASP A 660 28.27 -21.60 -43.93
C ASP A 660 28.13 -20.58 -42.79
N GLU A 661 28.12 -19.29 -43.12
CA GLU A 661 27.85 -18.21 -42.15
C GLU A 661 26.47 -18.36 -41.48
N ALA A 662 25.43 -18.74 -42.24
CA ALA A 662 24.10 -18.95 -41.68
C ALA A 662 24.07 -20.16 -40.74
N ARG A 663 24.81 -21.23 -41.04
CA ARG A 663 24.93 -22.40 -40.17
C ARG A 663 25.65 -22.04 -38.87
N ASP A 664 26.70 -21.25 -38.92
CA ASP A 664 27.41 -20.78 -37.72
C ASP A 664 26.53 -19.86 -36.86
N LYS A 665 25.73 -18.99 -37.49
CA LYS A 665 24.75 -18.15 -36.78
C LYS A 665 23.69 -18.99 -36.06
N ILE A 666 23.17 -20.04 -36.70
CA ILE A 666 22.21 -20.97 -36.09
C ILE A 666 22.86 -21.71 -34.92
N LYS A 667 24.09 -22.20 -35.09
CA LYS A 667 24.86 -22.84 -34.01
C LYS A 667 25.00 -21.91 -32.79
N LEU A 668 25.30 -20.63 -33.03
CA LEU A 668 25.38 -19.62 -31.97
C LEU A 668 24.01 -19.33 -31.32
N GLN A 669 22.93 -19.25 -32.10
CA GLN A 669 21.56 -19.10 -31.58
C GLN A 669 21.18 -20.27 -30.65
N ILE A 670 21.44 -21.51 -31.08
CA ILE A 670 21.20 -22.73 -30.29
C ILE A 670 21.98 -22.68 -28.97
N GLN A 671 23.25 -22.28 -29.01
CA GLN A 671 24.09 -22.15 -27.83
C GLN A 671 23.55 -21.07 -26.87
N LYS A 672 23.19 -19.89 -27.38
CA LYS A 672 22.62 -18.80 -26.57
C LYS A 672 21.29 -19.18 -25.92
N ALA A 673 20.45 -19.93 -26.62
CA ALA A 673 19.17 -20.43 -26.13
C ALA A 673 19.29 -21.69 -25.25
N ARG A 674 20.50 -22.18 -24.97
CA ARG A 674 20.75 -23.40 -24.18
C ARG A 674 19.97 -24.62 -24.70
N ASN A 675 19.91 -24.77 -26.03
CA ASN A 675 19.13 -25.81 -26.73
C ASN A 675 17.60 -25.76 -26.50
N ASN A 676 17.05 -24.68 -25.93
CA ASN A 676 15.61 -24.53 -25.81
C ASN A 676 15.01 -24.06 -27.15
N SER A 677 14.27 -24.94 -27.83
CA SER A 677 13.68 -24.68 -29.14
C SER A 677 12.74 -23.47 -29.16
N ARG A 678 11.98 -23.24 -28.09
CA ARG A 678 11.12 -22.04 -27.96
C ARG A 678 11.95 -20.76 -27.97
N GLU A 679 13.04 -20.73 -27.20
CA GLU A 679 13.88 -19.53 -27.11
C GLU A 679 14.71 -19.32 -28.39
N ILE A 680 15.04 -20.38 -29.13
CA ILE A 680 15.63 -20.28 -30.48
C ILE A 680 14.63 -19.62 -31.44
N PHE A 681 13.40 -20.15 -31.50
CA PHE A 681 12.32 -19.57 -32.30
C PHE A 681 12.05 -18.12 -31.93
N LEU A 682 12.06 -17.80 -30.65
CA LEU A 682 11.84 -16.43 -30.16
C LEU A 682 12.86 -15.44 -30.74
N MET A 683 14.14 -15.80 -30.87
CA MET A 683 15.15 -14.91 -31.47
C MET A 683 14.83 -14.60 -32.94
N ASP A 684 14.36 -15.60 -33.68
CA ASP A 684 13.95 -15.44 -35.08
C ASP A 684 12.63 -14.66 -35.19
N TYR A 685 11.68 -14.88 -34.28
CA TYR A 685 10.44 -14.12 -34.21
C TYR A 685 10.69 -12.64 -33.87
N GLU A 686 11.58 -12.34 -32.92
CA GLU A 686 12.00 -10.96 -32.64
C GLU A 686 12.64 -10.32 -33.87
N ALA A 687 13.47 -11.06 -34.60
CA ALA A 687 14.05 -10.57 -35.84
C ALA A 687 12.98 -10.29 -36.90
N TRP A 688 11.98 -11.16 -37.01
CA TRP A 688 10.83 -11.02 -37.92
C TRP A 688 10.04 -9.73 -37.65
N ILE A 689 9.64 -9.52 -36.39
CA ILE A 689 8.80 -8.39 -36.01
C ILE A 689 9.57 -7.06 -36.02
N LYS A 690 10.82 -7.03 -35.51
CA LYS A 690 11.60 -5.77 -35.39
C LYS A 690 12.27 -5.34 -36.69
N ASN A 691 12.67 -6.29 -37.55
CA ASN A 691 13.49 -6.01 -38.72
C ASN A 691 12.79 -6.36 -40.03
N GLU A 692 12.34 -7.61 -40.19
CA GLU A 692 11.79 -8.08 -41.47
C GLU A 692 10.46 -7.39 -41.82
N ALA A 693 9.63 -7.06 -40.83
CA ALA A 693 8.41 -6.25 -41.03
C ALA A 693 8.67 -4.85 -41.62
N ASN A 694 9.88 -4.33 -41.42
CA ASN A 694 10.36 -3.06 -41.97
C ASN A 694 11.18 -3.24 -43.28
N GLY A 695 11.31 -4.47 -43.78
CA GLY A 695 12.07 -4.80 -44.99
C GLY A 695 13.57 -4.98 -44.78
N ALA A 696 14.05 -5.02 -43.53
CA ALA A 696 15.45 -5.27 -43.21
C ALA A 696 15.72 -6.78 -43.08
N MET A 697 16.37 -7.37 -44.09
CA MET A 697 16.67 -8.80 -44.14
C MET A 697 17.78 -9.19 -43.14
N LYS A 698 17.39 -9.76 -41.99
CA LYS A 698 18.31 -10.29 -40.96
C LYS A 698 18.23 -11.79 -40.77
N MET A 699 17.14 -12.41 -41.22
CA MET A 699 16.90 -13.85 -41.15
C MET A 699 17.48 -14.56 -42.37
N ASN A 700 17.80 -15.85 -42.22
CA ASN A 700 18.13 -16.67 -43.38
C ASN A 700 16.86 -17.07 -44.15
N LYS A 701 17.05 -17.60 -45.37
CA LYS A 701 15.97 -17.99 -46.28
C LYS A 701 14.98 -18.98 -45.64
N VAL A 702 15.48 -20.02 -44.97
CA VAL A 702 14.66 -21.11 -44.42
C VAL A 702 13.81 -20.63 -43.24
N ALA A 703 14.44 -19.95 -42.28
CA ALA A 703 13.73 -19.37 -41.13
C ALA A 703 12.67 -18.36 -41.58
N ARG A 704 12.99 -17.52 -42.59
CA ARG A 704 12.05 -16.55 -43.15
C ARG A 704 10.82 -17.23 -43.74
N GLU A 705 10.98 -18.29 -44.52
CA GLU A 705 9.87 -19.02 -45.13
C GLU A 705 8.95 -19.66 -44.07
N ILE A 706 9.52 -20.27 -43.04
CA ILE A 706 8.76 -20.88 -41.95
C ILE A 706 7.97 -19.81 -41.19
N VAL A 707 8.63 -18.74 -40.73
CA VAL A 707 7.98 -17.68 -39.96
C VAL A 707 6.96 -16.91 -40.80
N ALA A 708 7.23 -16.62 -42.06
CA ALA A 708 6.26 -15.98 -42.98
C ALA A 708 5.02 -16.85 -43.23
N THR A 709 5.15 -18.18 -43.16
CA THR A 709 4.02 -19.11 -43.33
C THR A 709 3.08 -19.07 -42.13
N TYR A 710 3.63 -19.08 -40.91
CA TYR A 710 2.83 -19.30 -39.69
C TYR A 710 2.61 -18.05 -38.84
N CYS A 711 3.43 -17.01 -39.02
CA CYS A 711 3.33 -15.69 -38.38
C CYS A 711 3.19 -14.58 -39.46
N PRO A 712 2.12 -14.63 -40.27
CA PRO A 712 1.94 -13.72 -41.40
C PRO A 712 1.81 -12.27 -40.93
N LEU A 713 2.54 -11.38 -41.59
CA LEU A 713 2.45 -9.95 -41.32
C LEU A 713 1.09 -9.39 -41.71
N GLU A 714 0.68 -8.21 -41.28
CA GLU A 714 -0.55 -7.55 -41.77
C GLU A 714 -0.54 -7.35 -43.31
N LYS A 715 -1.71 -7.40 -43.95
CA LYS A 715 -1.90 -7.41 -45.41
C LYS A 715 -1.18 -6.27 -46.13
N GLY A 716 -1.27 -5.04 -45.62
CA GLY A 716 -0.57 -3.88 -46.16
C GLY A 716 0.96 -4.05 -46.10
N ILE A 717 1.49 -4.56 -45.00
CA ILE A 717 2.93 -4.85 -44.87
C ILE A 717 3.36 -5.96 -45.84
N ARG A 718 2.62 -7.08 -45.91
CA ARG A 718 2.91 -8.18 -46.83
C ARG A 718 2.95 -7.72 -48.28
N THR A 719 1.94 -6.94 -48.70
CA THR A 719 1.84 -6.41 -50.06
C THR A 719 3.05 -5.55 -50.41
N ARG A 720 3.49 -4.67 -49.49
CA ARG A 720 4.69 -3.85 -49.67
C ARG A 720 5.97 -4.69 -49.76
N LEU A 721 6.12 -5.69 -48.89
CA LEU A 721 7.32 -6.54 -48.85
C LEU A 721 7.42 -7.46 -50.07
N ASN A 722 6.31 -7.91 -50.63
CA ASN A 722 6.26 -8.77 -51.83
C ASN A 722 6.82 -8.12 -53.10
N ALA A 723 7.09 -6.81 -53.09
CA ALA A 723 7.87 -6.16 -54.14
C ALA A 723 9.32 -6.71 -54.21
N GLN A 724 9.83 -7.31 -53.13
CA GLN A 724 11.15 -7.92 -53.09
C GLN A 724 11.04 -9.44 -53.17
N ARG A 725 11.78 -10.04 -54.10
CA ARG A 725 11.74 -11.48 -54.40
C ARG A 725 11.89 -12.40 -53.17
N PRO A 726 12.78 -12.13 -52.19
CA PRO A 726 12.90 -13.00 -51.02
C PRO A 726 11.64 -13.09 -50.15
N TYR A 727 10.85 -12.02 -50.06
CA TYR A 727 9.60 -12.01 -49.31
C TYR A 727 8.46 -12.64 -50.11
N GLU A 728 8.38 -12.37 -51.41
CA GLU A 728 7.40 -12.96 -52.32
C GLU A 728 7.45 -14.50 -52.25
N VAL A 729 8.66 -15.07 -52.34
CA VAL A 729 8.86 -16.53 -52.28
C VAL A 729 8.49 -17.08 -50.89
N ALA A 730 8.90 -16.41 -49.82
CA ALA A 730 8.62 -16.85 -48.44
C ALA A 730 7.11 -16.83 -48.11
N GLN A 731 6.37 -15.85 -48.61
CA GLN A 731 4.95 -15.66 -48.31
C GLN A 731 4.01 -16.45 -49.23
N ALA A 732 4.48 -16.88 -50.41
CA ALA A 732 3.67 -17.57 -51.43
C ALA A 732 2.94 -18.82 -50.91
N ARG A 733 3.53 -19.55 -49.96
CA ARG A 733 2.88 -20.73 -49.35
C ARG A 733 1.70 -20.33 -48.48
N SER A 734 1.86 -19.31 -47.64
CA SER A 734 0.80 -18.78 -46.78
C SER A 734 -0.40 -18.29 -47.59
N ILE A 735 -0.12 -17.45 -48.60
CA ILE A 735 -1.15 -16.85 -49.48
C ILE A 735 -1.93 -17.93 -50.23
N ARG A 736 -1.26 -18.95 -50.78
CA ARG A 736 -1.94 -20.06 -51.47
C ARG A 736 -2.83 -20.88 -50.53
N ASN A 737 -2.40 -21.11 -49.29
CA ASN A 737 -3.19 -21.83 -48.30
C ASN A 737 -4.42 -21.01 -47.87
N ALA A 738 -4.24 -19.72 -47.62
CA ALA A 738 -5.32 -18.79 -47.28
C ALA A 738 -6.36 -18.69 -48.41
N GLN A 739 -5.93 -18.56 -49.67
CA GLN A 739 -6.83 -18.47 -50.82
C GLN A 739 -7.70 -19.74 -50.99
N LYS A 740 -7.13 -20.93 -50.74
CA LYS A 740 -7.92 -22.18 -50.75
C LYS A 740 -8.98 -22.19 -49.66
N LYS A 741 -8.62 -21.78 -48.44
CA LYS A 741 -9.55 -21.71 -47.31
C LYS A 741 -10.63 -20.65 -47.52
N LYS A 742 -10.27 -19.50 -48.09
CA LYS A 742 -11.22 -18.46 -48.51
C LYS A 742 -12.28 -19.04 -49.45
N GLN A 743 -11.86 -19.72 -50.53
CA GLN A 743 -12.78 -20.33 -51.50
C GLN A 743 -13.68 -21.41 -50.86
N GLU A 744 -13.12 -22.21 -49.95
CA GLU A 744 -13.89 -23.19 -49.16
C GLU A 744 -15.02 -22.51 -48.38
N PHE A 745 -14.72 -21.42 -47.68
CA PHE A 745 -15.71 -20.65 -46.92
C PHE A 745 -16.70 -19.88 -47.81
N GLU A 746 -16.31 -19.38 -48.98
CA GLU A 746 -17.24 -18.77 -49.95
C GLU A 746 -18.32 -19.76 -50.40
N LEU A 747 -17.92 -21.02 -50.65
CA LEU A 747 -18.87 -22.08 -51.02
C LEU A 747 -19.80 -22.42 -49.86
N LYS A 748 -19.28 -22.47 -48.62
CA LYS A 748 -20.08 -22.71 -47.40
C LYS A 748 -21.09 -21.59 -47.15
N ILE A 749 -20.67 -20.32 -47.26
CA ILE A 749 -21.54 -19.15 -47.13
C ILE A 749 -22.69 -19.24 -48.13
N LYS A 750 -22.40 -19.53 -49.41
CA LYS A 750 -23.44 -19.71 -50.44
C LYS A 750 -24.37 -20.88 -50.14
N ALA A 751 -23.88 -21.95 -49.51
CA ALA A 751 -24.72 -23.08 -49.11
C ALA A 751 -25.66 -22.73 -47.95
N ILE A 752 -25.17 -21.99 -46.95
CA ILE A 752 -25.97 -21.51 -45.81
C ILE A 752 -27.04 -20.52 -46.30
N GLN A 753 -26.67 -19.59 -47.18
CA GLN A 753 -27.58 -18.59 -47.76
C GLN A 753 -28.77 -19.18 -48.53
N LYS A 754 -28.68 -20.44 -48.98
CA LYS A 754 -29.82 -21.16 -49.60
C LYS A 754 -30.86 -21.63 -48.58
N VAL A 755 -30.46 -21.77 -47.32
CA VAL A 755 -31.30 -22.29 -46.22
C VAL A 755 -31.79 -21.15 -45.34
N THR A 756 -30.95 -20.15 -45.05
CA THR A 756 -31.28 -18.97 -44.24
C THR A 756 -30.67 -17.70 -44.85
N PRO A 757 -31.35 -16.54 -44.80
CA PRO A 757 -30.76 -15.28 -45.26
C PRO A 757 -29.55 -14.86 -44.41
N ASP A 758 -29.59 -15.15 -43.11
CA ASP A 758 -28.57 -14.75 -42.15
C ASP A 758 -27.47 -15.80 -42.03
N VAL A 759 -26.23 -15.38 -42.23
CA VAL A 759 -25.02 -16.19 -42.11
C VAL A 759 -24.40 -15.91 -40.73
N PRO A 760 -24.02 -16.94 -39.96
CA PRO A 760 -23.39 -16.74 -38.66
C PRO A 760 -22.11 -15.90 -38.72
N ASP A 761 -21.96 -15.03 -37.72
CA ASP A 761 -20.77 -14.18 -37.58
C ASP A 761 -19.49 -15.01 -37.52
N GLU A 762 -19.49 -16.20 -36.91
CA GLU A 762 -18.31 -17.07 -36.84
C GLU A 762 -17.82 -17.51 -38.23
N ILE A 763 -18.75 -17.82 -39.14
CA ILE A 763 -18.43 -18.21 -40.52
C ILE A 763 -17.93 -17.01 -41.31
N MET A 764 -18.60 -15.86 -41.16
CA MET A 764 -18.22 -14.63 -41.86
C MET A 764 -16.88 -14.08 -41.38
N ASN A 765 -16.63 -14.10 -40.07
CA ASN A 765 -15.34 -13.73 -39.48
C ASN A 765 -14.21 -14.64 -39.95
N THR A 766 -14.47 -15.95 -40.09
CA THR A 766 -13.48 -16.88 -40.65
C THR A 766 -13.19 -16.61 -42.12
N TYR A 767 -14.22 -16.28 -42.91
CA TYR A 767 -14.04 -15.84 -44.30
C TYR A 767 -13.18 -14.58 -44.37
N ASN A 768 -13.51 -13.55 -43.60
CA ASN A 768 -12.78 -12.28 -43.56
C ASN A 768 -11.33 -12.49 -43.13
N PHE A 769 -11.08 -13.35 -42.12
CA PHE A 769 -9.74 -13.72 -41.70
C PHE A 769 -8.89 -14.26 -42.84
N TYR A 770 -9.40 -15.23 -43.61
CA TYR A 770 -8.65 -15.78 -44.75
C TYR A 770 -8.61 -14.83 -45.95
N ALA A 771 -9.57 -13.94 -46.11
CA ALA A 771 -9.57 -12.91 -47.15
C ALA A 771 -8.52 -11.82 -46.92
N ASP A 772 -8.12 -11.61 -45.67
CA ASP A 772 -7.07 -10.67 -45.26
C ASP A 772 -5.73 -11.33 -44.93
N MET A 773 -5.60 -12.65 -45.12
CA MET A 773 -4.36 -13.44 -45.00
C MET A 773 -3.47 -13.43 -46.24
#